data_AF-A0A6G9AN16-F1
#
_entry.id   AF-A0A6G9AN16-F1
#
_cell.length_a   1.000
_cell.length_b   1.000
_cell.length_c   1.000
_cell.angle_alpha   90.00
_cell.angle_beta   90.00
_cell.angle_gamma   90.00
#
_symmetry.space_group_name_H-M   'P 1'
#
loop_
_entity.id
_entity.type
_entity.pdbx_description
1 polymer ?
#
loop_
_entity_poly.entity_id
_entity_poly.type
_entity_poly.pdbx_seq_one_letter_code
_entity_poly.pdbx_strand_id
1 'polypeptide(L)'
;MPTTRSIFQRDNVNKAIISIAGNCPSNTTLLEARLRVRQGGQAQDWTTINAIVTGSSFVGSLSGSGGWYDLDVRALANGVQVGYWTVDRVGVGEVFITAGQSNNYGNENDALPAQDDRVNVVNYWIGGLGQFSESDLPKTFTQAGFGTHSGPAAPLFIWGGLGDRLVAQLNVPVLFLGASYPGSSSKNWAEAANGAEYVDGRPWNQNIPYRAVGASILHYVKRYGIRAVLWHQGESDNYYRGQTEEYQNYLTIINKSRSQSGMNIAWIVSRVSYISAQFGVEYTNHETDPAIIAAQNQIISSVSNVFPGPETDSFKADYRRDGMHFSIGSYPWLADYWMNYLNTSFFVSSTPSQPRTSALISTGYIFPFTVKGGQSVTVPFMTTAPTNLGSQFIVDALTENGQFVERLATSTNNSSIGVQIPNHYNGRYRLRVSQTSPAIMGEPSDVITVTSLEPIEIGGTLTLVAPVYNCASGAITFQTSGGNGSPIEYMAPGITGWTTNPNQYLDSEARTAGDTPPFTLYARQSGTAVTYIWSRQQTCSVNPPPPSAPLVTGSLPGLSGSRATSLAYSANVFQDPAGLALSYSYTGLPNGLNGAPNSLAITGTPLAAGTGSLTVTATNSANLSASTVGNWIISEPGSTGTLTLVAPVYNCASGAITFQTSGGNGSPIEYMAPGITGWTTNPNQYLDSEARTAGDTPPFTLYARQSGTAVTYIWSRQQTCSVNPPPPSAPLVTGSLPGLSGSRATSLAYSANVFQDPAGLALSYSYTGLPNGLNGAPNSLAITGTPLAAGTGSLTVTATNSANLSASTVGNWIISEPGSTGTLTLIAPVYNCASGAITFQTSGGNGSPIEYMAPGITGWTTNPAQFVDKESRTASDTPPFTLYARQNGVTVQYVWDLKASCGRSRMRAEEWVTPLIVTVLGNPVEEQLRVLIQGAEAQLLQLVLSNVTGEVIESRRIEQAQSEVIQTFTVNSTPSNVLILQAITETQQQSMRIIKK
;
A
#
# COMPACT_ATOMS: atom_id res chain seq x y z
N MET A 1 -24.12 -3.86 17.46
CA MET A 1 -25.12 -4.35 16.47
C MET A 1 -25.73 -3.15 15.77
N PRO A 2 -26.28 -3.28 14.55
CA PRO A 2 -27.10 -2.23 13.95
C PRO A 2 -28.20 -1.77 14.91
N THR A 3 -28.52 -0.48 14.92
CA THR A 3 -29.62 0.06 15.73
C THR A 3 -30.86 0.24 14.87
N THR A 4 -32.02 0.36 15.52
CA THR A 4 -33.26 0.68 14.80
C THR A 4 -33.08 1.94 13.96
N ARG A 5 -33.58 1.91 12.73
CA ARG A 5 -33.55 3.03 11.78
C ARG A 5 -32.15 3.40 11.28
N SER A 6 -31.15 2.55 11.50
CA SER A 6 -29.81 2.71 10.90
C SER A 6 -29.86 2.48 9.39
N ILE A 7 -29.19 3.34 8.62
CA ILE A 7 -29.19 3.29 7.15
C ILE A 7 -27.75 3.18 6.67
N PHE A 8 -27.43 2.06 6.01
CA PHE A 8 -26.14 1.83 5.37
C PHE A 8 -26.18 2.38 3.94
N GLN A 9 -25.24 3.27 3.62
CA GLN A 9 -25.11 3.87 2.30
C GLN A 9 -24.91 2.79 1.24
N ARG A 10 -25.79 2.77 0.25
CA ARG A 10 -25.67 1.90 -0.92
C ARG A 10 -24.66 2.42 -1.93
N ASP A 11 -24.07 1.50 -2.68
CA ASP A 11 -23.25 1.79 -3.85
C ASP A 11 -24.13 2.06 -5.10
N ASN A 12 -23.48 2.32 -6.24
CA ASN A 12 -24.19 2.57 -7.50
C ASN A 12 -24.81 1.30 -8.13
N VAL A 13 -24.51 0.11 -7.59
CA VAL A 13 -25.19 -1.15 -7.96
C VAL A 13 -26.28 -1.53 -6.96
N ASN A 14 -26.71 -0.57 -6.12
CA ASN A 14 -27.80 -0.70 -5.17
C ASN A 14 -27.54 -1.72 -4.05
N LYS A 15 -26.30 -1.82 -3.57
CA LYS A 15 -25.90 -2.73 -2.46
C LYS A 15 -25.13 -2.03 -1.36
N ALA A 16 -25.19 -2.56 -0.14
CA ALA A 16 -24.32 -2.17 0.96
C ALA A 16 -23.91 -3.37 1.83
N ILE A 17 -22.83 -3.20 2.59
CA ILE A 17 -22.43 -4.13 3.63
C ILE A 17 -23.01 -3.68 4.97
N ILE A 18 -23.92 -4.47 5.52
CA ILE A 18 -24.50 -4.29 6.85
C ILE A 18 -23.54 -4.94 7.84
N SER A 19 -22.92 -4.14 8.70
CA SER A 19 -21.99 -4.63 9.72
C SER A 19 -22.74 -5.08 10.97
N ILE A 20 -22.48 -6.31 11.43
CA ILE A 20 -23.21 -6.94 12.53
C ILE A 20 -22.21 -7.37 13.60
N ALA A 21 -22.23 -6.70 14.75
CA ALA A 21 -21.33 -7.00 15.86
C ALA A 21 -22.10 -7.11 17.17
N GLY A 22 -21.87 -8.15 17.97
CA GLY A 22 -22.65 -8.39 19.18
C GLY A 22 -22.09 -9.51 20.05
N ASN A 23 -22.86 -9.92 21.05
CA ASN A 23 -22.53 -11.06 21.91
C ASN A 23 -23.36 -12.30 21.52
N CYS A 24 -22.78 -13.48 21.67
CA CYS A 24 -23.41 -14.78 21.41
C CYS A 24 -23.08 -15.78 22.53
N PRO A 25 -23.89 -16.84 22.71
CA PRO A 25 -23.58 -17.93 23.63
C PRO A 25 -22.20 -18.55 23.36
N SER A 26 -21.49 -18.98 24.41
CA SER A 26 -20.10 -19.48 24.28
C SER A 26 -19.96 -20.77 23.48
N ASN A 27 -21.03 -21.54 23.32
CA ASN A 27 -21.08 -22.76 22.51
C ASN A 27 -21.49 -22.51 21.05
N THR A 28 -21.58 -21.25 20.61
CA THR A 28 -21.93 -20.90 19.22
C THR A 28 -20.89 -21.44 18.25
N THR A 29 -21.33 -22.24 17.28
CA THR A 29 -20.49 -22.78 16.20
C THR A 29 -20.72 -22.08 14.87
N LEU A 30 -21.89 -21.42 14.70
CA LEU A 30 -22.27 -20.74 13.47
C LEU A 30 -23.16 -19.53 13.77
N LEU A 31 -22.95 -18.43 13.04
CA LEU A 31 -23.78 -17.23 13.08
C LEU A 31 -24.37 -16.99 11.69
N GLU A 32 -25.67 -16.77 11.67
CA GLU A 32 -26.42 -16.46 10.46
C GLU A 32 -27.27 -15.22 10.67
N ALA A 33 -27.51 -14.49 9.59
CA ALA A 33 -28.41 -13.35 9.58
C ALA A 33 -29.36 -13.42 8.39
N ARG A 34 -30.48 -12.70 8.50
CA ARG A 34 -31.56 -12.68 7.54
C ARG A 34 -32.15 -11.29 7.41
N LEU A 35 -32.49 -10.87 6.19
CA LEU A 35 -33.23 -9.63 5.93
C LEU A 35 -34.67 -9.95 5.57
N ARG A 36 -35.61 -9.52 6.41
CA ARG A 36 -37.05 -9.55 6.10
C ARG A 36 -37.46 -8.20 5.55
N VAL A 37 -37.99 -8.17 4.34
CA VAL A 37 -38.46 -6.92 3.71
C VAL A 37 -39.64 -6.34 4.50
N ARG A 38 -39.51 -5.06 4.87
CA ARG A 38 -40.65 -4.21 5.26
C ARG A 38 -41.21 -3.49 4.04
N GLN A 39 -40.33 -2.81 3.30
CA GLN A 39 -40.71 -1.98 2.17
C GLN A 39 -39.51 -1.70 1.29
N GLY A 40 -39.63 -2.01 -0.01
CA GLY A 40 -38.50 -1.93 -0.94
C GLY A 40 -37.43 -2.99 -0.68
N GLY A 41 -36.61 -3.25 -1.69
CA GLY A 41 -35.53 -4.24 -1.62
C GLY A 41 -35.97 -5.68 -1.79
N GLN A 42 -35.09 -6.61 -1.42
CA GLN A 42 -35.25 -8.05 -1.61
C GLN A 42 -35.00 -8.80 -0.31
N ALA A 43 -35.89 -9.74 0.00
CA ALA A 43 -35.70 -10.59 1.17
C ALA A 43 -34.48 -11.49 0.94
N GLN A 44 -33.73 -11.71 2.00
CA GLN A 44 -32.59 -12.61 1.98
C GLN A 44 -32.79 -13.58 3.12
N ASP A 45 -32.82 -14.89 2.84
CA ASP A 45 -32.98 -15.93 3.86
C ASP A 45 -31.69 -16.12 4.68
N TRP A 46 -31.76 -16.96 5.72
CA TRP A 46 -30.65 -17.22 6.63
C TRP A 46 -29.33 -17.46 5.87
N THR A 47 -28.39 -16.56 6.07
CA THR A 47 -27.09 -16.56 5.42
C THR A 47 -26.00 -16.50 6.48
N THR A 48 -24.97 -17.34 6.36
CA THR A 48 -23.78 -17.28 7.22
C THR A 48 -23.08 -15.94 7.10
N ILE A 49 -22.85 -15.25 8.22
CA ILE A 49 -22.25 -13.90 8.23
C ILE A 49 -20.73 -13.88 8.43
N ASN A 50 -20.05 -15.00 8.16
CA ASN A 50 -18.59 -15.22 8.26
C ASN A 50 -17.95 -14.45 9.44
N ALA A 51 -18.56 -14.58 10.62
CA ALA A 51 -18.21 -13.74 11.76
C ALA A 51 -16.90 -14.20 12.40
N ILE A 52 -16.07 -13.23 12.78
CA ILE A 52 -14.94 -13.46 13.70
C ILE A 52 -15.53 -13.53 15.11
N VAL A 53 -15.34 -14.67 15.78
CA VAL A 53 -15.81 -14.88 17.16
C VAL A 53 -14.61 -14.88 18.10
N THR A 54 -14.68 -14.02 19.13
CA THR A 54 -13.67 -13.91 20.18
C THR A 54 -14.36 -14.07 21.54
N GLY A 55 -14.26 -15.25 22.13
CA GLY A 55 -15.02 -15.60 23.33
C GLY A 55 -16.51 -15.61 23.04
N SER A 56 -17.29 -14.80 23.78
CA SER A 56 -18.73 -14.62 23.58
C SER A 56 -19.08 -13.42 22.70
N SER A 57 -18.10 -12.81 22.02
CA SER A 57 -18.32 -11.65 21.14
C SER A 57 -18.07 -12.01 19.68
N PHE A 58 -18.77 -11.35 18.77
CA PHE A 58 -18.58 -11.56 17.34
C PHE A 58 -18.68 -10.27 16.53
N VAL A 59 -18.01 -10.27 15.37
CA VAL A 59 -18.13 -9.25 14.33
C VAL A 59 -18.24 -9.96 12.98
N GLY A 60 -19.37 -9.78 12.29
CA GLY A 60 -19.63 -10.31 10.97
C GLY A 60 -20.33 -9.27 10.09
N SER A 61 -20.72 -9.68 8.89
CA SER A 61 -21.41 -8.80 7.97
C SER A 61 -22.36 -9.53 7.04
N LEU A 62 -23.31 -8.78 6.50
CA LEU A 62 -24.28 -9.25 5.52
C LEU A 62 -24.37 -8.23 4.38
N SER A 63 -24.25 -8.67 3.13
CA SER A 63 -24.52 -7.79 1.99
C SER A 63 -26.04 -7.70 1.78
N GLY A 64 -26.58 -6.48 1.70
CA GLY A 64 -27.99 -6.22 1.44
C GLY A 64 -28.20 -5.35 0.21
N SER A 65 -29.32 -5.54 -0.49
CA SER A 65 -29.77 -4.64 -1.58
C SER A 65 -30.53 -3.43 -1.03
N GLY A 66 -30.64 -2.34 -1.80
CA GLY A 66 -31.38 -1.14 -1.39
C GLY A 66 -32.82 -1.44 -0.96
N GLY A 67 -33.19 -1.09 0.26
CA GLY A 67 -34.50 -1.41 0.85
C GLY A 67 -34.59 -1.16 2.36
N TRP A 68 -35.77 -1.41 2.93
CA TRP A 68 -36.08 -1.27 4.35
C TRP A 68 -36.45 -2.62 4.95
N TYR A 69 -35.75 -3.03 6.01
CA TYR A 69 -35.77 -4.41 6.50
C TYR A 69 -35.99 -4.51 8.01
N ASP A 70 -36.49 -5.66 8.46
CA ASP A 70 -36.13 -6.18 9.79
C ASP A 70 -34.90 -7.10 9.61
N LEU A 71 -33.90 -6.96 10.48
CA LEU A 71 -32.71 -7.80 10.50
C LEU A 71 -32.83 -8.81 11.63
N ASP A 72 -32.86 -10.09 11.28
CA ASP A 72 -32.78 -11.19 12.25
C ASP A 72 -31.35 -11.75 12.27
N VAL A 73 -30.84 -12.10 13.45
CA VAL A 73 -29.54 -12.75 13.65
C VAL A 73 -29.73 -13.95 14.57
N ARG A 74 -29.20 -15.11 14.21
CA ARG A 74 -29.24 -16.31 15.04
C ARG A 74 -27.86 -16.92 15.25
N ALA A 75 -27.66 -17.46 16.44
CA ALA A 75 -26.50 -18.25 16.81
C ALA A 75 -26.91 -19.72 16.88
N LEU A 76 -26.15 -20.59 16.23
CA LEU A 76 -26.38 -22.04 16.21
C LEU A 76 -25.21 -22.75 16.90
N ALA A 77 -25.52 -23.82 17.64
CA ALA A 77 -24.56 -24.79 18.14
C ALA A 77 -24.95 -26.17 17.59
N ASN A 78 -24.10 -26.77 16.76
CA ASN A 78 -24.36 -28.07 16.12
C ASN A 78 -25.72 -28.12 15.39
N GLY A 79 -26.08 -27.04 14.70
CA GLY A 79 -27.35 -26.91 13.97
C GLY A 79 -28.58 -26.54 14.80
N VAL A 80 -28.46 -26.47 16.13
CA VAL A 80 -29.55 -26.06 17.04
C VAL A 80 -29.43 -24.58 17.37
N GLN A 81 -30.53 -23.82 17.30
CA GLN A 81 -30.53 -22.42 17.68
C GLN A 81 -30.31 -22.26 19.19
N VAL A 82 -29.23 -21.57 19.56
CA VAL A 82 -28.85 -21.27 20.95
C VAL A 82 -28.97 -19.79 21.30
N GLY A 83 -29.10 -18.92 20.29
CA GLY A 83 -29.33 -17.49 20.47
C GLY A 83 -30.05 -16.87 19.29
N TYR A 84 -30.78 -15.80 19.54
CA TYR A 84 -31.54 -15.05 18.54
C TYR A 84 -31.64 -13.58 18.94
N TRP A 85 -31.54 -12.70 17.95
CA TRP A 85 -31.72 -11.27 18.11
C TRP A 85 -32.38 -10.69 16.85
N THR A 86 -33.19 -9.65 17.01
CA THR A 86 -33.84 -8.97 15.89
C THR A 86 -33.83 -7.47 16.13
N VAL A 87 -33.72 -6.70 15.05
CA VAL A 87 -33.89 -5.25 15.05
C VAL A 87 -34.75 -4.85 13.87
N ASP A 88 -35.65 -3.91 14.12
CA ASP A 88 -36.52 -3.40 13.10
C ASP A 88 -35.87 -2.25 12.33
N ARG A 89 -36.39 -1.99 11.13
CA ARG A 89 -36.10 -0.76 10.36
C ARG A 89 -34.61 -0.56 10.07
N VAL A 90 -33.92 -1.59 9.59
CA VAL A 90 -32.56 -1.46 9.06
C VAL A 90 -32.63 -1.13 7.58
N GLY A 91 -31.92 -0.09 7.16
CA GLY A 91 -31.94 0.39 5.79
C GLY A 91 -30.65 0.13 5.03
N VAL A 92 -30.80 -0.17 3.74
CA VAL A 92 -29.77 0.04 2.74
C VAL A 92 -30.27 1.13 1.82
N GLY A 93 -29.64 2.30 1.83
CA GLY A 93 -30.23 3.50 1.27
C GLY A 93 -29.25 4.65 1.09
N GLU A 94 -29.73 5.89 1.21
CA GLU A 94 -28.93 7.10 1.03
C GLU A 94 -28.69 7.81 2.36
N VAL A 95 -27.47 8.28 2.58
CA VAL A 95 -27.05 9.04 3.76
C VAL A 95 -26.46 10.36 3.29
N PHE A 96 -26.94 11.47 3.83
CA PHE A 96 -26.47 12.81 3.50
C PHE A 96 -26.07 13.58 4.76
N ILE A 97 -25.03 14.40 4.63
CA ILE A 97 -24.79 15.50 5.57
C ILE A 97 -25.35 16.77 4.95
N THR A 98 -26.04 17.60 5.74
CA THR A 98 -26.52 18.92 5.31
C THR A 98 -25.66 19.97 6.00
N ALA A 99 -25.06 20.87 5.23
CA ALA A 99 -24.11 21.84 5.74
C ALA A 99 -24.15 23.16 4.96
N GLY A 100 -23.66 24.22 5.59
CA GLY A 100 -23.68 25.57 5.03
C GLY A 100 -24.33 26.56 6.00
N GLN A 101 -24.87 27.66 5.48
CA GLN A 101 -25.35 28.77 6.31
C GLN A 101 -26.86 28.76 6.56
N SER A 102 -27.45 29.93 6.81
CA SER A 102 -28.83 30.11 7.23
C SER A 102 -29.87 29.59 6.23
N ASN A 103 -29.60 29.57 4.92
CA ASN A 103 -30.49 28.98 3.91
C ASN A 103 -30.35 27.45 3.77
N ASN A 104 -29.38 26.85 4.47
CA ASN A 104 -29.30 25.40 4.72
C ASN A 104 -29.86 25.03 6.10
N TYR A 105 -29.66 25.93 7.09
CA TYR A 105 -30.11 25.79 8.46
C TYR A 105 -31.63 26.00 8.60
N GLY A 106 -32.19 26.98 7.90
CA GLY A 106 -33.61 27.31 8.00
C GLY A 106 -33.97 28.08 9.28
N ASN A 107 -35.04 27.63 9.94
CA ASN A 107 -35.52 28.16 11.21
C ASN A 107 -35.81 26.97 12.13
N GLU A 108 -35.48 27.08 13.42
CA GLU A 108 -35.69 26.01 14.41
C GLU A 108 -37.15 25.57 14.54
N ASN A 109 -38.09 26.50 14.34
CA ASN A 109 -39.53 26.24 14.50
C ASN A 109 -40.25 25.90 13.19
N ASP A 110 -39.63 26.13 12.03
CA ASP A 110 -40.23 25.90 10.73
C ASP A 110 -39.61 24.66 10.09
N ALA A 111 -40.44 23.70 9.72
CA ALA A 111 -39.98 22.51 9.01
C ALA A 111 -40.99 22.04 7.98
N LEU A 112 -40.48 21.36 6.95
CA LEU A 112 -41.25 20.50 6.07
C LEU A 112 -41.03 19.05 6.54
N PRO A 113 -41.88 18.53 7.45
CA PRO A 113 -41.68 17.21 8.03
C PRO A 113 -41.96 16.09 7.03
N ALA A 114 -41.19 15.02 7.11
CA ALA A 114 -41.40 13.82 6.30
C ALA A 114 -42.71 13.13 6.66
N GLN A 115 -43.41 12.63 5.65
CA GLN A 115 -44.58 11.76 5.80
C GLN A 115 -44.20 10.28 5.66
N ASP A 116 -43.15 9.95 4.90
CA ASP A 116 -42.70 8.57 4.73
C ASP A 116 -41.87 8.11 5.96
N ASP A 117 -42.15 6.89 6.44
CA ASP A 117 -41.43 6.29 7.58
C ASP A 117 -39.95 6.01 7.24
N ARG A 118 -39.54 6.08 5.98
CA ARG A 118 -38.17 5.76 5.56
C ARG A 118 -37.24 6.96 5.56
N VAL A 119 -37.72 8.16 5.91
CA VAL A 119 -36.89 9.36 6.08
C VAL A 119 -36.48 9.51 7.54
N ASN A 120 -35.18 9.62 7.80
CA ASN A 120 -34.61 9.52 9.14
C ASN A 120 -33.60 10.64 9.42
N VAL A 121 -33.46 10.95 10.71
CA VAL A 121 -32.50 11.92 11.26
C VAL A 121 -31.91 11.39 12.57
N VAL A 122 -30.79 11.98 12.97
CA VAL A 122 -30.34 11.94 14.37
C VAL A 122 -31.11 13.02 15.13
N ASN A 123 -32.14 12.64 15.89
CA ASN A 123 -32.92 13.63 16.65
C ASN A 123 -32.16 14.07 17.91
N TYR A 124 -31.40 15.15 17.79
CA TYR A 124 -30.57 15.69 18.87
C TYR A 124 -30.58 17.22 18.84
N TRP A 125 -30.83 17.82 20.00
CA TRP A 125 -30.81 19.26 20.21
C TRP A 125 -30.58 19.57 21.69
N ILE A 126 -29.71 20.54 21.99
CA ILE A 126 -29.44 20.98 23.37
C ILE A 126 -29.77 22.45 23.61
N GLY A 127 -30.52 23.09 22.69
CA GLY A 127 -31.07 24.44 22.90
C GLY A 127 -30.20 25.60 22.43
N GLY A 128 -29.13 25.37 21.64
CA GLY A 128 -28.23 26.44 21.22
C GLY A 128 -27.62 26.24 19.83
N LEU A 129 -27.47 27.35 19.10
CA LEU A 129 -26.87 27.40 17.76
C LEU A 129 -25.44 26.83 17.74
N GLY A 130 -25.23 25.76 16.99
CA GLY A 130 -23.95 25.06 16.87
C GLY A 130 -23.46 24.38 18.15
N GLN A 131 -24.26 24.38 19.22
CA GLN A 131 -23.90 23.73 20.47
C GLN A 131 -24.31 22.27 20.43
N PHE A 132 -23.35 21.37 20.65
CA PHE A 132 -23.61 19.95 20.85
C PHE A 132 -22.49 19.29 21.66
N SER A 133 -22.84 18.17 22.31
CA SER A 133 -21.90 17.32 23.05
C SER A 133 -21.75 15.99 22.31
N GLU A 134 -20.52 15.69 21.87
CA GLU A 134 -20.21 14.41 21.20
C GLU A 134 -20.47 13.20 22.10
N SER A 135 -20.34 13.38 23.42
CA SER A 135 -20.64 12.35 24.42
C SER A 135 -22.12 11.97 24.44
N ASP A 136 -23.00 12.90 24.09
CA ASP A 136 -24.46 12.73 24.18
C ASP A 136 -25.10 12.45 22.81
N LEU A 137 -24.28 12.31 21.75
CA LEU A 137 -24.78 12.03 20.42
C LEU A 137 -25.53 10.69 20.36
N PRO A 138 -26.78 10.67 19.87
CA PRO A 138 -27.58 9.45 19.84
C PRO A 138 -26.97 8.36 18.98
N LYS A 139 -27.09 7.11 19.44
CA LYS A 139 -26.72 5.90 18.68
C LYS A 139 -27.89 5.36 17.84
N THR A 140 -29.08 5.93 18.03
CA THR A 140 -30.34 5.57 17.36
C THR A 140 -30.82 6.72 16.49
N PHE A 141 -31.66 6.40 15.52
CA PHE A 141 -32.24 7.37 14.59
C PHE A 141 -33.75 7.46 14.78
N THR A 142 -34.35 8.56 14.34
CA THR A 142 -35.80 8.81 14.44
C THR A 142 -36.33 9.20 13.06
N GLN A 143 -37.61 8.94 12.82
CA GLN A 143 -38.30 9.43 11.64
C GLN A 143 -38.21 10.97 11.58
N ALA A 144 -37.96 11.54 10.40
CA ALA A 144 -37.75 12.98 10.20
C ALA A 144 -39.07 13.78 10.19
N GLY A 145 -39.92 13.55 11.19
CA GLY A 145 -41.27 14.10 11.29
C GLY A 145 -41.35 15.40 12.08
N PHE A 146 -42.57 15.84 12.35
CA PHE A 146 -42.84 17.07 13.10
C PHE A 146 -42.17 17.05 14.48
N GLY A 147 -41.52 18.16 14.86
CA GLY A 147 -40.86 18.32 16.16
C GLY A 147 -39.48 17.64 16.28
N THR A 148 -38.94 17.07 15.20
CA THR A 148 -37.59 16.49 15.19
C THR A 148 -36.53 17.50 14.75
N HIS A 149 -35.29 17.25 15.17
CA HIS A 149 -34.10 17.99 14.73
C HIS A 149 -33.20 17.11 13.89
N SER A 150 -32.34 17.73 13.07
CA SER A 150 -31.29 17.06 12.32
C SER A 150 -29.95 17.30 13.01
N GLY A 151 -29.64 16.45 13.98
CA GLY A 151 -28.37 16.48 14.69
C GLY A 151 -27.19 16.11 13.78
N PRO A 152 -25.95 16.45 14.17
CA PRO A 152 -25.54 16.99 15.47
C PRO A 152 -25.96 18.43 15.82
N ALA A 153 -26.21 19.30 14.84
CA ALA A 153 -26.29 20.75 15.11
C ALA A 153 -27.23 21.57 14.20
N ALA A 154 -28.28 20.98 13.62
CA ALA A 154 -29.25 21.71 12.79
C ALA A 154 -30.71 21.32 13.09
N PRO A 155 -31.69 22.19 12.77
CA PRO A 155 -33.10 21.82 12.79
C PRO A 155 -33.45 20.99 11.55
N LEU A 156 -34.70 20.54 11.47
CA LEU A 156 -35.14 19.69 10.36
C LEU A 156 -35.26 20.44 9.02
N PHE A 157 -35.64 21.71 9.03
CA PHE A 157 -35.82 22.54 7.83
C PHE A 157 -36.60 21.80 6.73
N ILE A 158 -36.10 21.76 5.49
CA ILE A 158 -36.75 21.08 4.35
C ILE A 158 -36.43 19.58 4.27
N TRP A 159 -35.50 19.07 5.09
CA TRP A 159 -34.87 17.77 4.86
C TRP A 159 -35.85 16.61 4.98
N GLY A 160 -36.90 16.75 5.80
CA GLY A 160 -38.00 15.79 5.86
C GLY A 160 -38.72 15.63 4.51
N GLY A 161 -39.27 16.72 3.98
CA GLY A 161 -40.00 16.70 2.70
C GLY A 161 -39.11 16.51 1.47
N LEU A 162 -37.82 16.87 1.52
CA LEU A 162 -36.85 16.45 0.50
C LEU A 162 -36.63 14.93 0.57
N GLY A 163 -36.55 14.38 1.78
CA GLY A 163 -36.49 12.94 2.00
C GLY A 163 -37.65 12.19 1.38
N ASP A 164 -38.88 12.68 1.54
CA ASP A 164 -40.07 12.05 0.93
C ASP A 164 -39.92 11.95 -0.61
N ARG A 165 -39.39 12.99 -1.25
CA ARG A 165 -39.14 13.02 -2.70
C ARG A 165 -38.06 12.03 -3.12
N LEU A 166 -36.96 11.97 -2.36
CA LEU A 166 -35.88 11.01 -2.59
C LEU A 166 -36.36 9.57 -2.42
N VAL A 167 -37.14 9.31 -1.37
CA VAL A 167 -37.72 8.00 -1.11
C VAL A 167 -38.68 7.61 -2.23
N ALA A 168 -39.51 8.53 -2.73
CA ALA A 168 -40.37 8.29 -3.88
C ALA A 168 -39.58 8.01 -5.17
N GLN A 169 -38.50 8.75 -5.42
CA GLN A 169 -37.66 8.59 -6.62
C GLN A 169 -36.83 7.29 -6.60
N LEU A 170 -36.24 6.96 -5.45
CA LEU A 170 -35.22 5.91 -5.33
C LEU A 170 -35.75 4.62 -4.71
N ASN A 171 -36.91 4.67 -4.05
CA ASN A 171 -37.51 3.56 -3.31
C ASN A 171 -36.59 2.91 -2.27
N VAL A 172 -35.74 3.72 -1.63
CA VAL A 172 -34.83 3.33 -0.55
C VAL A 172 -34.94 4.32 0.61
N PRO A 173 -34.61 3.91 1.85
CA PRO A 173 -34.60 4.82 2.99
C PRO A 173 -33.50 5.88 2.91
N VAL A 174 -33.73 7.02 3.58
CA VAL A 174 -32.84 8.19 3.57
C VAL A 174 -32.52 8.64 4.99
N LEU A 175 -31.25 8.97 5.26
CA LEU A 175 -30.77 9.56 6.50
C LEU A 175 -30.17 10.95 6.24
N PHE A 176 -30.60 11.95 7.01
CA PHE A 176 -29.96 13.27 7.04
C PHE A 176 -29.25 13.51 8.37
N LEU A 177 -27.99 13.96 8.28
CA LEU A 177 -27.16 14.42 9.39
C LEU A 177 -26.98 15.94 9.26
N GLY A 178 -27.44 16.70 10.23
CA GLY A 178 -27.49 18.16 10.15
C GLY A 178 -26.29 18.83 10.79
N ALA A 179 -25.63 19.67 10.01
CA ALA A 179 -24.36 20.31 10.33
C ALA A 179 -24.26 21.71 9.72
N SER A 180 -25.34 22.49 9.78
CA SER A 180 -25.42 23.86 9.24
C SER A 180 -25.23 24.88 10.36
N TYR A 181 -24.75 26.09 10.02
CA TYR A 181 -24.56 27.17 10.99
C TYR A 181 -24.90 28.54 10.37
N PRO A 182 -25.90 29.28 10.88
CA PRO A 182 -26.34 30.53 10.26
C PRO A 182 -25.29 31.66 10.39
N GLY A 183 -25.24 32.54 9.38
CA GLY A 183 -24.36 33.72 9.38
C GLY A 183 -22.86 33.42 9.24
N SER A 184 -22.49 32.20 8.87
CA SER A 184 -21.10 31.81 8.61
C SER A 184 -20.67 32.07 7.16
N SER A 185 -19.50 32.68 6.98
CA SER A 185 -18.80 32.80 5.69
C SER A 185 -17.95 31.56 5.37
N SER A 186 -17.58 31.37 4.11
CA SER A 186 -16.71 30.26 3.65
C SER A 186 -15.36 30.27 4.39
N LYS A 187 -14.83 31.47 4.66
CA LYS A 187 -13.63 31.68 5.48
C LYS A 187 -13.79 31.09 6.87
N ASN A 188 -14.94 31.29 7.50
CA ASN A 188 -15.19 30.74 8.84
C ASN A 188 -15.12 29.22 8.86
N TRP A 189 -15.71 28.59 7.84
CA TRP A 189 -15.66 27.14 7.67
C TRP A 189 -14.24 26.64 7.41
N ALA A 190 -13.45 27.34 6.59
CA ALA A 190 -12.07 26.97 6.28
C ALA A 190 -11.14 27.11 7.50
N GLU A 191 -11.26 28.20 8.27
CA GLU A 191 -10.53 28.39 9.53
C GLU A 191 -10.86 27.28 10.54
N ALA A 192 -12.14 27.00 10.74
CA ALA A 192 -12.61 25.91 11.61
C ALA A 192 -12.11 24.53 11.15
N ALA A 193 -12.13 24.26 9.84
CA ALA A 193 -11.61 23.02 9.26
C ALA A 193 -10.10 22.84 9.50
N ASN A 194 -9.35 23.95 9.55
CA ASN A 194 -7.91 23.99 9.81
C ASN A 194 -7.52 23.91 11.29
N GLY A 195 -8.48 23.80 12.22
CA GLY A 195 -8.16 23.72 13.64
C GLY A 195 -8.37 25.03 14.42
N ALA A 196 -8.87 26.10 13.80
CA ALA A 196 -9.11 27.35 14.51
C ALA A 196 -10.29 27.20 15.47
N GLU A 197 -10.01 27.36 16.76
CA GLU A 197 -11.04 27.28 17.79
C GLU A 197 -11.90 28.52 17.88
N TYR A 198 -11.31 29.68 17.57
CA TYR A 198 -11.95 30.98 17.53
C TYR A 198 -11.86 31.51 16.12
N VAL A 199 -13.02 31.71 15.52
CA VAL A 199 -13.14 32.06 14.11
C VAL A 199 -13.71 33.47 14.01
N ASP A 200 -13.02 34.34 13.27
CA ASP A 200 -13.43 35.73 13.00
C ASP A 200 -13.80 36.58 14.24
N GLY A 201 -13.11 36.37 15.37
CA GLY A 201 -13.30 37.15 16.61
C GLY A 201 -14.67 36.99 17.28
N ARG A 202 -15.55 36.15 16.75
CA ARG A 202 -16.84 35.78 17.36
C ARG A 202 -16.60 34.75 18.46
N PRO A 203 -17.48 34.63 19.47
CA PRO A 203 -17.38 33.60 20.52
C PRO A 203 -17.75 32.20 19.99
N TRP A 204 -17.47 31.92 18.72
CA TRP A 204 -17.55 30.60 18.13
C TRP A 204 -16.33 29.84 18.62
N ASN A 205 -16.56 28.97 19.60
CA ASN A 205 -15.55 28.12 20.20
C ASN A 205 -15.59 26.73 19.53
N GLN A 206 -14.58 25.91 19.82
CA GLN A 206 -14.60 24.47 19.49
C GLN A 206 -14.74 24.18 17.97
N ASN A 207 -14.10 24.96 17.10
CA ASN A 207 -14.11 24.78 15.64
C ASN A 207 -15.51 24.80 15.00
N ILE A 208 -16.43 25.56 15.57
CA ILE A 208 -17.65 25.91 14.87
C ILE A 208 -17.26 26.85 13.70
N PRO A 209 -17.81 26.65 12.49
CA PRO A 209 -18.93 25.75 12.18
C PRO A 209 -18.56 24.34 11.67
N TYR A 210 -17.29 24.07 11.31
CA TYR A 210 -16.90 22.78 10.72
C TYR A 210 -17.12 21.57 11.64
N ARG A 211 -17.03 21.74 12.97
CA ARG A 211 -17.07 20.64 13.94
C ARG A 211 -18.26 19.69 13.76
N ALA A 212 -19.44 20.19 13.41
CA ALA A 212 -20.62 19.34 13.22
C ALA A 212 -20.49 18.38 12.02
N VAL A 213 -19.82 18.82 10.94
CA VAL A 213 -19.47 17.95 9.80
C VAL A 213 -18.45 16.90 10.24
N GLY A 214 -17.41 17.32 10.97
CA GLY A 214 -16.39 16.42 11.50
C GLY A 214 -16.95 15.36 12.44
N ALA A 215 -17.81 15.74 13.39
CA ALA A 215 -18.47 14.81 14.30
C ALA A 215 -19.40 13.85 13.56
N SER A 216 -20.13 14.35 12.54
CA SER A 216 -20.94 13.49 11.67
C SER A 216 -20.08 12.44 10.96
N ILE A 217 -18.91 12.84 10.48
CA ILE A 217 -17.96 11.94 9.82
C ILE A 217 -17.44 10.87 10.79
N LEU A 218 -16.94 11.28 11.95
CA LEU A 218 -16.33 10.39 12.94
C LEU A 218 -17.34 9.40 13.53
N HIS A 219 -18.56 9.87 13.81
CA HIS A 219 -19.54 9.10 14.58
C HIS A 219 -20.57 8.36 13.72
N TYR A 220 -20.92 8.85 12.53
CA TYR A 220 -21.93 8.22 11.69
C TYR A 220 -21.38 7.74 10.34
N VAL A 221 -20.68 8.59 9.58
CA VAL A 221 -20.21 8.22 8.23
C VAL A 221 -19.21 7.06 8.26
N LYS A 222 -18.27 7.03 9.21
CA LYS A 222 -17.33 5.89 9.35
C LYS A 222 -17.99 4.56 9.73
N ARG A 223 -19.29 4.57 10.08
CA ARG A 223 -20.09 3.38 10.40
C ARG A 223 -21.05 3.00 9.29
N TYR A 224 -21.65 4.00 8.66
CA TYR A 224 -22.80 3.81 7.78
C TYR A 224 -22.52 4.21 6.32
N GLY A 225 -21.45 4.96 6.06
CA GLY A 225 -21.16 5.55 4.75
C GLY A 225 -21.95 6.83 4.46
N ILE A 226 -21.73 7.39 3.29
CA ILE A 226 -22.35 8.66 2.85
C ILE A 226 -22.45 8.74 1.32
N ARG A 227 -23.56 9.32 0.82
CA ARG A 227 -23.73 9.70 -0.58
C ARG A 227 -23.01 11.01 -0.86
N ALA A 228 -23.42 12.08 -0.17
CA ALA A 228 -22.85 13.41 -0.36
C ALA A 228 -23.07 14.34 0.83
N VAL A 229 -22.28 15.42 0.88
CA VAL A 229 -22.60 16.64 1.63
C VAL A 229 -23.44 17.57 0.76
N LEU A 230 -24.58 18.02 1.26
CA LEU A 230 -25.47 19.00 0.62
C LEU A 230 -25.12 20.39 1.15
N TRP A 231 -24.37 21.15 0.36
CA TRP A 231 -23.79 22.44 0.73
C TRP A 231 -24.56 23.62 0.16
N HIS A 232 -24.97 24.55 1.02
CA HIS A 232 -25.60 25.81 0.61
C HIS A 232 -25.08 26.97 1.46
N GLN A 233 -24.14 27.72 0.88
CA GLN A 233 -23.41 28.81 1.53
C GLN A 233 -22.77 29.72 0.47
N GLY A 234 -22.80 31.03 0.72
CA GLY A 234 -22.15 32.05 -0.11
C GLY A 234 -22.69 33.45 0.11
N GLU A 235 -23.88 33.60 0.70
CA GLU A 235 -24.49 34.92 0.91
C GLU A 235 -23.70 35.79 1.91
N SER A 236 -22.98 35.18 2.85
CA SER A 236 -22.10 35.90 3.78
C SER A 236 -20.72 36.25 3.19
N ASP A 237 -20.41 35.77 1.99
CA ASP A 237 -19.16 36.06 1.29
C ASP A 237 -19.31 37.15 0.22
N ASN A 238 -20.55 37.42 -0.22
CA ASN A 238 -20.89 38.50 -1.15
C ASN A 238 -20.23 39.83 -0.72
N TYR A 239 -19.68 40.57 -1.69
CA TYR A 239 -18.99 41.86 -1.55
C TYR A 239 -17.62 41.77 -0.89
N TYR A 240 -17.44 40.87 0.06
CA TYR A 240 -16.23 40.82 0.88
C TYR A 240 -15.16 39.88 0.34
N ARG A 241 -15.51 38.85 -0.45
CA ARG A 241 -14.58 37.78 -0.86
C ARG A 241 -14.44 37.74 -2.38
N GLY A 242 -13.21 37.46 -2.83
CA GLY A 242 -12.91 37.23 -4.23
C GLY A 242 -12.99 35.75 -4.60
N GLN A 243 -13.09 35.48 -5.91
CA GLN A 243 -13.18 34.12 -6.46
C GLN A 243 -12.08 33.18 -5.93
N THR A 244 -10.82 33.64 -5.92
CA THR A 244 -9.68 32.81 -5.51
C THR A 244 -9.75 32.42 -4.04
N GLU A 245 -10.11 33.35 -3.15
CA GLU A 245 -10.22 33.09 -1.72
C GLU A 245 -11.36 32.10 -1.43
N GLU A 246 -12.54 32.34 -2.03
CA GLU A 246 -13.70 31.48 -1.90
C GLU A 246 -13.41 30.04 -2.37
N TYR A 247 -12.74 29.90 -3.52
CA TYR A 247 -12.31 28.60 -4.04
C TYR A 247 -11.38 27.87 -3.06
N GLN A 248 -10.39 28.56 -2.48
CA GLN A 248 -9.48 27.95 -1.51
C GLN A 248 -10.19 27.54 -0.22
N ASN A 249 -11.14 28.34 0.24
CA ASN A 249 -11.94 28.02 1.41
C ASN A 249 -12.71 26.71 1.20
N TYR A 250 -13.42 26.57 0.08
CA TYR A 250 -14.12 25.33 -0.26
C TYR A 250 -13.19 24.14 -0.42
N LEU A 251 -12.05 24.33 -1.09
CA LEU A 251 -11.06 23.28 -1.28
C LEU A 251 -10.54 22.76 0.08
N THR A 252 -10.26 23.65 1.03
CA THR A 252 -9.84 23.30 2.40
C THR A 252 -10.91 22.48 3.12
N ILE A 253 -12.18 22.91 3.07
CA ILE A 253 -13.29 22.22 3.75
C ILE A 253 -13.49 20.81 3.17
N ILE A 254 -13.51 20.70 1.84
CA ILE A 254 -13.67 19.43 1.13
C ILE A 254 -12.50 18.50 1.45
N ASN A 255 -11.26 18.98 1.36
CA ASN A 255 -10.07 18.18 1.67
C ASN A 255 -10.01 17.74 3.13
N LYS A 256 -10.42 18.60 4.07
CA LYS A 256 -10.52 18.22 5.49
C LYS A 256 -11.55 17.09 5.67
N SER A 257 -12.72 17.18 5.06
CA SER A 257 -13.74 16.11 5.15
C SER A 257 -13.25 14.78 4.58
N ARG A 258 -12.52 14.81 3.46
CA ARG A 258 -11.96 13.61 2.81
C ARG A 258 -10.81 12.99 3.58
N SER A 259 -9.88 13.82 4.06
CA SER A 259 -8.75 13.35 4.87
C SER A 259 -9.20 12.77 6.22
N GLN A 260 -10.16 13.41 6.89
CA GLN A 260 -10.67 12.97 8.19
C GLN A 260 -11.46 11.65 8.09
N SER A 261 -12.23 11.49 6.99
CA SER A 261 -12.99 10.25 6.73
C SER A 261 -12.12 9.13 6.18
N GLY A 262 -11.05 9.45 5.44
CA GLY A 262 -10.34 8.50 4.59
C GLY A 262 -11.14 8.11 3.34
N MET A 263 -12.17 8.88 2.98
CA MET A 263 -13.11 8.58 1.90
C MET A 263 -13.16 9.73 0.88
N ASN A 264 -13.41 9.41 -0.39
CA ASN A 264 -13.66 10.42 -1.42
C ASN A 264 -15.11 10.93 -1.36
N ILE A 265 -15.50 11.57 -0.25
CA ILE A 265 -16.86 12.05 -0.01
C ILE A 265 -17.29 12.99 -1.14
N ALA A 266 -18.49 12.75 -1.70
CA ALA A 266 -19.07 13.63 -2.71
C ALA A 266 -19.63 14.91 -2.09
N TRP A 267 -19.60 16.01 -2.83
CA TRP A 267 -20.16 17.29 -2.41
C TRP A 267 -21.12 17.81 -3.47
N ILE A 268 -22.28 18.33 -3.05
CA ILE A 268 -23.19 19.09 -3.91
C ILE A 268 -23.13 20.54 -3.46
N VAL A 269 -22.57 21.41 -4.31
CA VAL A 269 -22.31 22.83 -4.00
C VAL A 269 -23.35 23.69 -4.68
N SER A 270 -24.20 24.36 -3.90
CA SER A 270 -25.18 25.32 -4.40
C SER A 270 -24.50 26.55 -5.00
N ARG A 271 -25.10 27.14 -6.05
CA ARG A 271 -24.60 28.39 -6.63
C ARG A 271 -25.39 29.57 -6.08
N VAL A 272 -24.83 30.22 -5.06
CA VAL A 272 -25.55 31.18 -4.22
C VAL A 272 -24.67 32.31 -3.72
N SER A 273 -25.20 33.52 -3.73
CA SER A 273 -24.55 34.73 -3.22
C SER A 273 -25.55 35.81 -2.77
N TYR A 274 -26.85 35.58 -2.90
CA TYR A 274 -27.85 36.63 -2.77
C TYR A 274 -28.00 37.23 -1.35
N ILE A 275 -27.87 38.55 -1.26
CA ILE A 275 -28.18 39.36 -0.07
C ILE A 275 -28.92 40.63 -0.49
N SER A 276 -30.08 40.89 0.11
CA SER A 276 -30.89 42.06 -0.24
C SER A 276 -30.19 43.38 0.13
N ALA A 277 -30.34 44.40 -0.72
CA ALA A 277 -29.84 45.76 -0.50
C ALA A 277 -30.29 46.38 0.85
N GLN A 278 -31.37 45.87 1.45
CA GLN A 278 -31.82 46.35 2.76
C GLN A 278 -30.86 46.02 3.92
N PHE A 279 -29.91 45.09 3.71
CA PHE A 279 -28.96 44.66 4.75
C PHE A 279 -27.64 45.44 4.73
N GLY A 280 -27.45 46.37 3.80
CA GLY A 280 -26.23 47.16 3.70
C GLY A 280 -26.19 47.97 2.40
N VAL A 281 -25.63 49.19 2.49
CA VAL A 281 -25.48 50.06 1.32
C VAL A 281 -24.54 49.45 0.28
N GLU A 282 -23.58 48.62 0.73
CA GLU A 282 -22.66 47.86 -0.11
C GLU A 282 -23.36 46.88 -1.07
N TYR A 283 -24.57 46.40 -0.74
CA TYR A 283 -25.32 45.46 -1.56
C TYR A 283 -26.28 46.15 -2.53
N THR A 284 -26.39 47.48 -2.49
CA THR A 284 -27.27 48.22 -3.41
C THR A 284 -26.73 48.13 -4.84
N ASN A 285 -27.49 47.53 -5.76
CA ASN A 285 -27.04 47.14 -7.10
C ASN A 285 -25.91 46.08 -7.12
N HIS A 286 -25.69 45.39 -6.00
CA HIS A 286 -24.73 44.29 -5.83
C HIS A 286 -25.34 43.16 -4.98
N GLU A 287 -26.63 42.90 -5.13
CA GLU A 287 -27.32 41.89 -4.31
C GLU A 287 -26.86 40.47 -4.61
N THR A 288 -26.11 40.25 -5.69
CA THR A 288 -25.51 38.96 -6.08
C THR A 288 -24.08 39.19 -6.51
N ASP A 289 -23.19 38.24 -6.23
CA ASP A 289 -21.77 38.36 -6.47
C ASP A 289 -21.26 37.35 -7.51
N PRO A 290 -20.90 37.79 -8.74
CA PRO A 290 -20.42 36.89 -9.78
C PRO A 290 -19.09 36.22 -9.44
N ALA A 291 -18.25 36.80 -8.56
CA ALA A 291 -16.99 36.19 -8.16
C ALA A 291 -17.23 34.95 -7.28
N ILE A 292 -18.22 35.00 -6.39
CA ILE A 292 -18.65 33.87 -5.55
C ILE A 292 -19.24 32.76 -6.43
N ILE A 293 -20.14 33.11 -7.36
CA ILE A 293 -20.70 32.14 -8.32
C ILE A 293 -19.60 31.50 -9.18
N ALA A 294 -18.63 32.29 -9.64
CA ALA A 294 -17.49 31.77 -10.40
C ALA A 294 -16.64 30.78 -9.59
N ALA A 295 -16.42 31.03 -8.29
CA ALA A 295 -15.69 30.11 -7.41
C ALA A 295 -16.44 28.80 -7.17
N GLN A 296 -17.76 28.88 -6.97
CA GLN A 296 -18.64 27.71 -6.82
C GLN A 296 -18.61 26.85 -8.11
N ASN A 297 -18.72 27.47 -9.28
CA ASN A 297 -18.59 26.75 -10.55
C ASN A 297 -17.18 26.17 -10.75
N GLN A 298 -16.14 26.89 -10.33
CA GLN A 298 -14.76 26.43 -10.41
C GLN A 298 -14.55 25.18 -9.56
N ILE A 299 -14.94 25.17 -8.29
CA ILE A 299 -14.78 23.99 -7.41
C ILE A 299 -15.55 22.78 -7.94
N ILE A 300 -16.75 23.00 -8.52
CA ILE A 300 -17.55 21.95 -9.16
C ILE A 300 -16.82 21.34 -10.35
N SER A 301 -16.17 22.17 -11.18
CA SER A 301 -15.52 21.72 -12.42
C SER A 301 -14.11 21.15 -12.22
N SER A 302 -13.37 21.60 -11.19
CA SER A 302 -11.95 21.27 -11.02
C SER A 302 -11.69 20.17 -10.00
N VAL A 303 -12.63 19.91 -9.07
CA VAL A 303 -12.46 18.91 -8.01
C VAL A 303 -13.34 17.70 -8.28
N SER A 304 -12.74 16.52 -8.31
CA SER A 304 -13.47 15.27 -8.54
C SER A 304 -14.54 15.04 -7.48
N ASN A 305 -15.65 14.38 -7.87
CA ASN A 305 -16.78 14.05 -7.00
C ASN A 305 -17.41 15.29 -6.33
N VAL A 306 -17.36 16.45 -6.99
CA VAL A 306 -18.09 17.67 -6.62
C VAL A 306 -19.11 17.96 -7.72
N PHE A 307 -20.34 18.27 -7.33
CA PHE A 307 -21.50 18.36 -8.21
C PHE A 307 -22.25 19.67 -8.02
N PRO A 308 -22.94 20.14 -9.07
CA PRO A 308 -23.76 21.34 -9.00
C PRO A 308 -25.01 21.12 -8.12
N GLY A 309 -25.24 22.01 -7.16
CA GLY A 309 -26.47 22.13 -6.34
C GLY A 309 -27.28 23.39 -6.66
N PRO A 310 -28.47 23.61 -6.08
CA PRO A 310 -29.39 24.69 -6.45
C PRO A 310 -28.80 26.08 -6.72
N GLU A 311 -29.32 26.77 -7.75
CA GLU A 311 -29.02 28.18 -8.02
C GLU A 311 -30.12 29.06 -7.44
N THR A 312 -29.88 29.72 -6.30
CA THR A 312 -30.98 30.38 -5.58
C THR A 312 -31.06 31.90 -5.68
N ASP A 313 -30.14 32.52 -6.40
CA ASP A 313 -30.00 33.99 -6.43
C ASP A 313 -31.14 34.70 -7.16
N SER A 314 -31.80 34.01 -8.08
CA SER A 314 -32.96 34.55 -8.81
C SER A 314 -34.25 34.57 -7.99
N PHE A 315 -34.31 33.84 -6.87
CA PHE A 315 -35.52 33.71 -6.05
C PHE A 315 -35.46 34.64 -4.85
N LYS A 316 -36.01 35.86 -5.01
CA LYS A 316 -35.89 36.98 -4.07
C LYS A 316 -37.12 37.10 -3.14
N ALA A 317 -37.77 38.27 -3.13
CA ALA A 317 -38.79 38.65 -2.14
C ALA A 317 -39.96 37.65 -2.00
N ASP A 318 -40.50 37.14 -3.12
CA ASP A 318 -41.66 36.22 -3.09
C ASP A 318 -41.35 34.87 -2.43
N TYR A 319 -40.07 34.53 -2.29
CA TYR A 319 -39.60 33.28 -1.71
C TYR A 319 -39.01 33.46 -0.31
N ARG A 320 -38.68 34.70 0.10
CA ARG A 320 -37.87 34.98 1.29
C ARG A 320 -38.58 35.88 2.30
N ARG A 321 -38.66 35.44 3.56
CA ARG A 321 -39.49 36.07 4.62
C ARG A 321 -38.98 37.43 5.09
N ASP A 322 -37.69 37.66 4.98
CA ASP A 322 -37.00 38.87 5.44
C ASP A 322 -36.08 39.39 4.34
N GLY A 323 -36.39 39.11 3.07
CA GLY A 323 -35.52 39.49 1.94
C GLY A 323 -34.20 38.72 1.86
N MET A 324 -33.88 37.77 2.76
CA MET A 324 -32.68 36.94 2.69
C MET A 324 -32.94 35.45 2.93
N HIS A 325 -33.87 35.07 3.80
CA HIS A 325 -34.07 33.68 4.19
C HIS A 325 -35.36 33.10 3.62
N PHE A 326 -35.30 31.86 3.11
CA PHE A 326 -36.49 31.18 2.58
C PHE A 326 -37.65 31.15 3.59
N SER A 327 -38.84 31.46 3.09
CA SER A 327 -40.09 31.43 3.86
C SER A 327 -40.64 30.01 3.97
N ILE A 328 -41.35 29.69 5.05
CA ILE A 328 -41.98 28.38 5.24
C ILE A 328 -42.90 28.02 4.06
N GLY A 329 -43.61 29.00 3.50
CA GLY A 329 -44.46 28.81 2.32
C GLY A 329 -43.70 28.35 1.06
N SER A 330 -42.42 28.67 0.95
CA SER A 330 -41.56 28.23 -0.15
C SER A 330 -40.86 26.88 0.09
N TYR A 331 -40.98 26.27 1.27
CA TYR A 331 -40.25 25.02 1.59
C TYR A 331 -40.60 23.86 0.66
N PRO A 332 -41.87 23.60 0.30
CA PRO A 332 -42.20 22.55 -0.67
C PRO A 332 -41.52 22.78 -2.02
N TRP A 333 -41.58 24.02 -2.53
CA TRP A 333 -40.90 24.41 -3.77
C TRP A 333 -39.39 24.23 -3.68
N LEU A 334 -38.77 24.62 -2.57
CA LEU A 334 -37.32 24.50 -2.38
C LEU A 334 -36.89 23.02 -2.36
N ALA A 335 -37.68 22.16 -1.72
CA ALA A 335 -37.46 20.72 -1.74
C ALA A 335 -37.58 20.15 -3.17
N ASP A 336 -38.58 20.58 -3.96
CA ASP A 336 -38.68 20.23 -5.39
C ASP A 336 -37.48 20.75 -6.19
N TYR A 337 -37.00 21.96 -5.89
CA TYR A 337 -35.89 22.57 -6.59
C TYR A 337 -34.57 21.84 -6.33
N TRP A 338 -34.34 21.34 -5.12
CA TRP A 338 -33.22 20.44 -4.81
C TRP A 338 -33.26 19.14 -5.64
N MET A 339 -34.44 18.60 -5.94
CA MET A 339 -34.57 17.38 -6.76
C MET A 339 -34.08 17.55 -8.19
N ASN A 340 -34.08 18.77 -8.73
CA ASN A 340 -33.49 19.03 -10.04
C ASN A 340 -31.99 18.72 -10.10
N TYR A 341 -31.31 18.75 -8.95
CA TYR A 341 -29.87 18.49 -8.81
C TYR A 341 -29.59 17.11 -8.17
N LEU A 342 -30.50 16.61 -7.34
CA LEU A 342 -30.53 15.23 -6.86
C LEU A 342 -31.27 14.31 -7.86
N ASN A 343 -30.94 14.45 -9.13
CA ASN A 343 -31.57 13.71 -10.23
C ASN A 343 -30.82 12.39 -10.53
N THR A 344 -31.34 11.61 -11.47
CA THR A 344 -30.72 10.33 -11.88
C THR A 344 -29.26 10.49 -12.33
N SER A 345 -28.91 11.57 -13.02
CA SER A 345 -27.54 11.83 -13.48
C SER A 345 -26.57 11.95 -12.29
N PHE A 346 -26.95 12.69 -11.24
CA PHE A 346 -26.17 12.77 -10.01
C PHE A 346 -26.00 11.39 -9.35
N PHE A 347 -27.08 10.62 -9.20
CA PHE A 347 -27.00 9.31 -8.54
C PHE A 347 -26.19 8.27 -9.32
N VAL A 348 -26.11 8.39 -10.65
CA VAL A 348 -25.27 7.53 -11.51
C VAL A 348 -23.81 7.98 -11.52
N SER A 349 -23.55 9.29 -11.53
CA SER A 349 -22.19 9.85 -11.68
C SER A 349 -21.44 10.04 -10.37
N SER A 350 -22.16 10.30 -9.26
CA SER A 350 -21.54 10.38 -7.93
C SER A 350 -20.97 9.03 -7.52
N THR A 351 -19.78 9.05 -6.91
CA THR A 351 -19.22 7.86 -6.27
C THR A 351 -19.56 7.92 -4.78
N PRO A 352 -20.54 7.12 -4.30
CA PRO A 352 -20.88 7.06 -2.89
C PRO A 352 -19.76 6.42 -2.09
N SER A 353 -19.59 6.85 -0.85
CA SER A 353 -18.55 6.38 0.04
C SER A 353 -19.09 5.36 1.04
N GLN A 354 -18.63 4.12 0.93
CA GLN A 354 -18.92 3.07 1.90
C GLN A 354 -17.72 2.84 2.82
N PRO A 355 -17.92 2.56 4.11
CA PRO A 355 -16.82 2.24 5.00
C PRO A 355 -16.18 0.91 4.55
N ARG A 356 -14.86 0.91 4.31
CA ARG A 356 -14.09 -0.31 4.02
C ARG A 356 -14.16 -1.30 5.20
N THR A 357 -14.15 -0.75 6.41
CA THR A 357 -14.38 -1.43 7.68
C THR A 357 -15.19 -0.49 8.56
N SER A 358 -16.30 -0.97 9.13
CA SER A 358 -17.13 -0.14 10.01
C SER A 358 -16.43 0.14 11.33
N ALA A 359 -16.28 1.41 11.68
CA ALA A 359 -15.66 1.80 12.94
C ALA A 359 -16.53 1.35 14.15
N LEU A 360 -16.05 0.38 14.91
CA LEU A 360 -16.76 -0.05 16.12
C LEU A 360 -16.61 0.98 17.25
N ILE A 361 -15.43 1.61 17.37
CA ILE A 361 -15.13 2.68 18.33
C ILE A 361 -14.48 3.84 17.57
N SER A 362 -14.98 5.06 17.78
CA SER A 362 -14.44 6.28 17.17
C SER A 362 -14.19 7.32 18.24
N THR A 363 -12.96 7.80 18.37
CA THR A 363 -12.59 8.90 19.28
C THR A 363 -13.02 10.23 18.66
N GLY A 364 -13.71 11.07 19.42
CA GLY A 364 -14.19 12.38 19.01
C GLY A 364 -13.14 13.48 19.15
N TYR A 365 -13.59 14.73 19.05
CA TYR A 365 -12.76 15.90 19.22
C TYR A 365 -12.37 16.16 20.68
N ILE A 366 -11.14 16.62 20.90
CA ILE A 366 -10.61 16.96 22.20
C ILE A 366 -10.39 18.47 22.21
N PHE A 367 -11.11 19.14 23.09
CA PHE A 367 -11.03 20.59 23.24
C PHE A 367 -10.43 20.99 24.59
N PRO A 368 -9.61 22.06 24.62
CA PRO A 368 -9.07 22.75 23.45
C PRO A 368 -8.09 21.85 22.65
N PHE A 369 -7.86 22.13 21.37
CA PHE A 369 -6.85 21.49 20.53
C PHE A 369 -5.44 21.85 20.95
N THR A 370 -5.26 22.98 21.64
CA THR A 370 -4.01 23.32 22.30
C THR A 370 -4.18 23.15 23.79
N VAL A 371 -3.60 22.09 24.33
CA VAL A 371 -3.68 21.72 25.75
C VAL A 371 -2.33 21.97 26.40
N LYS A 372 -2.33 22.18 27.71
CA LYS A 372 -1.09 22.24 28.47
C LYS A 372 -0.76 20.87 29.08
N GLY A 373 0.52 20.55 29.23
CA GLY A 373 0.92 19.45 30.11
C GLY A 373 0.32 19.66 31.51
N GLY A 374 -0.29 18.63 32.09
CA GLY A 374 -1.04 18.72 33.36
C GLY A 374 -2.47 19.22 33.25
N GLN A 375 -2.95 19.56 32.05
CA GLN A 375 -4.34 19.96 31.84
C GLN A 375 -5.25 18.74 31.79
N SER A 376 -6.39 18.82 32.45
CA SER A 376 -7.47 17.83 32.31
C SER A 376 -8.31 18.13 31.07
N VAL A 377 -8.53 17.11 30.24
CA VAL A 377 -9.38 17.14 29.04
C VAL A 377 -10.44 16.05 29.10
N THR A 378 -11.51 16.22 28.35
CA THR A 378 -12.51 15.16 28.13
C THR A 378 -12.31 14.57 26.75
N VAL A 379 -12.27 13.25 26.67
CA VAL A 379 -12.15 12.48 25.43
C VAL A 379 -13.52 11.85 25.13
N PRO A 380 -14.37 12.50 24.30
CA PRO A 380 -15.63 11.91 23.87
C PRO A 380 -15.37 10.77 22.87
N PHE A 381 -16.25 9.78 22.84
CA PHE A 381 -16.18 8.71 21.85
C PHE A 381 -17.55 8.05 21.63
N MET A 382 -17.71 7.44 20.46
CA MET A 382 -18.87 6.60 20.16
C MET A 382 -18.44 5.15 20.03
N THR A 383 -19.22 4.25 20.63
CA THR A 383 -19.01 2.79 20.54
C THR A 383 -20.29 2.06 20.17
N THR A 384 -20.14 1.11 19.24
CA THR A 384 -21.12 0.07 18.85
C THR A 384 -20.54 -1.34 18.99
N ALA A 385 -19.36 -1.42 19.61
CA ALA A 385 -18.64 -2.65 19.88
C ALA A 385 -19.46 -3.57 20.80
N PRO A 386 -19.37 -4.91 20.62
CA PRO A 386 -19.81 -5.83 21.66
C PRO A 386 -18.97 -5.59 22.91
N THR A 387 -19.59 -5.56 24.08
CA THR A 387 -18.92 -5.23 25.35
C THR A 387 -19.24 -6.33 26.36
N ASN A 388 -18.21 -7.06 26.79
CA ASN A 388 -18.37 -8.10 27.82
C ASN A 388 -18.54 -7.46 29.21
N LEU A 389 -19.13 -8.22 30.14
CA LEU A 389 -19.23 -7.81 31.54
C LEU A 389 -17.84 -7.51 32.11
N GLY A 390 -17.71 -6.39 32.81
CA GLY A 390 -16.43 -5.94 33.38
C GLY A 390 -15.47 -5.30 32.36
N SER A 391 -15.87 -5.16 31.09
CA SER A 391 -15.05 -4.44 30.12
C SER A 391 -14.91 -2.97 30.48
N GLN A 392 -13.68 -2.49 30.33
CA GLN A 392 -13.30 -1.08 30.46
C GLN A 392 -12.89 -0.51 29.11
N PHE A 393 -13.05 0.80 28.97
CA PHE A 393 -12.49 1.62 27.90
C PHE A 393 -11.18 2.25 28.38
N ILE A 394 -10.19 2.27 27.50
CA ILE A 394 -8.85 2.81 27.76
C ILE A 394 -8.58 3.97 26.80
N VAL A 395 -7.87 4.98 27.28
CA VAL A 395 -7.34 6.06 26.44
C VAL A 395 -5.84 5.87 26.32
N ASP A 396 -5.37 5.64 25.10
CA ASP A 396 -3.95 5.64 24.76
C ASP A 396 -3.56 6.98 24.13
N ALA A 397 -2.41 7.52 24.51
CA ALA A 397 -1.73 8.57 23.79
C ALA A 397 -0.94 7.97 22.61
N LEU A 398 -1.00 8.65 21.47
CA LEU A 398 -0.28 8.30 20.27
C LEU A 398 0.55 9.49 19.79
N THR A 399 1.66 9.22 19.11
CA THR A 399 2.35 10.23 18.30
C THR A 399 1.40 10.74 17.20
N GLU A 400 1.73 11.88 16.58
CA GLU A 400 0.96 12.40 15.43
C GLU A 400 0.76 11.35 14.32
N ASN A 401 1.76 10.48 14.11
CA ASN A 401 1.75 9.40 13.13
C ASN A 401 1.04 8.12 13.60
N GLY A 402 0.42 8.14 14.78
CA GLY A 402 -0.40 7.05 15.31
C GLY A 402 0.36 5.95 16.05
N GLN A 403 1.64 6.15 16.40
CA GLN A 403 2.40 5.18 17.20
C GLN A 403 2.04 5.32 18.68
N PHE A 404 1.89 4.20 19.38
CA PHE A 404 1.59 4.20 20.82
C PHE A 404 2.70 4.89 21.63
N VAL A 405 2.30 5.75 22.57
CA VAL A 405 3.18 6.44 23.52
C VAL A 405 2.97 5.83 24.90
N GLU A 406 1.81 6.03 25.51
CA GLU A 406 1.45 5.45 26.81
C GLU A 406 -0.06 5.36 27.00
N ARG A 407 -0.50 4.72 28.08
CA ARG A 407 -1.91 4.69 28.50
C ARG A 407 -2.19 5.79 29.50
N LEU A 408 -3.15 6.66 29.18
CA LEU A 408 -3.49 7.82 30.00
C LEU A 408 -4.62 7.55 31.00
N ALA A 409 -5.62 6.76 30.62
CA ALA A 409 -6.79 6.54 31.46
C ALA A 409 -7.46 5.19 31.17
N THR A 410 -8.23 4.73 32.15
CA THR A 410 -9.14 3.58 32.05
C THR A 410 -10.46 3.94 32.73
N SER A 411 -11.59 3.62 32.12
CA SER A 411 -12.92 3.98 32.59
C SER A 411 -13.95 2.94 32.20
N THR A 412 -15.05 2.85 32.95
CA THR A 412 -16.25 2.08 32.57
C THR A 412 -17.29 2.96 31.84
N ASN A 413 -17.08 4.28 31.76
CA ASN A 413 -17.92 5.18 30.99
C ASN A 413 -17.78 4.87 29.49
N ASN A 414 -18.91 4.76 28.79
CA ASN A 414 -19.02 4.30 27.40
C ASN A 414 -19.32 5.42 26.37
N SER A 415 -19.13 6.68 26.78
CA SER A 415 -19.37 7.87 25.96
C SER A 415 -18.27 8.93 26.08
N SER A 416 -17.61 9.02 27.24
CA SER A 416 -16.51 9.96 27.45
C SER A 416 -15.58 9.53 28.59
N ILE A 417 -14.31 9.95 28.52
CA ILE A 417 -13.30 9.68 29.54
C ILE A 417 -12.55 10.97 29.87
N GLY A 418 -12.50 11.34 31.15
CA GLY A 418 -11.64 12.42 31.63
C GLY A 418 -10.18 11.97 31.68
N VAL A 419 -9.27 12.80 31.16
CA VAL A 419 -7.85 12.49 31.02
C VAL A 419 -7.00 13.67 31.49
N GLN A 420 -6.03 13.44 32.37
CA GLN A 420 -4.95 14.38 32.63
C GLN A 420 -3.87 14.19 31.57
N ILE A 421 -3.55 15.23 30.80
CA ILE A 421 -2.42 15.20 29.87
C ILE A 421 -1.14 15.21 30.70
N PRO A 422 -0.17 14.30 30.48
CA PRO A 422 1.05 14.26 31.28
C PRO A 422 1.86 15.56 31.20
N ASN A 423 2.41 16.01 32.34
CA ASN A 423 3.17 17.26 32.45
C ASN A 423 4.36 17.36 31.48
N HIS A 424 4.93 16.22 31.09
CA HIS A 424 6.12 16.13 30.26
C HIS A 424 5.81 16.15 28.75
N TYR A 425 4.53 16.17 28.35
CA TYR A 425 4.16 16.18 26.93
C TYR A 425 4.45 17.54 26.31
N ASN A 426 5.04 17.51 25.11
CA ASN A 426 5.32 18.69 24.31
C ASN A 426 5.32 18.31 22.81
N GLY A 427 4.50 18.98 22.01
CA GLY A 427 4.36 18.69 20.59
C GLY A 427 2.99 18.15 20.20
N ARG A 428 2.91 17.40 19.10
CA ARG A 428 1.66 16.99 18.46
C ARG A 428 1.34 15.52 18.72
N TYR A 429 0.14 15.25 19.22
CA TYR A 429 -0.32 13.93 19.66
C TYR A 429 -1.73 13.64 19.16
N ARG A 430 -2.11 12.37 19.18
CA ARG A 430 -3.51 11.92 19.04
C ARG A 430 -3.88 11.09 20.25
N LEU A 431 -5.16 11.04 20.61
CA LEU A 431 -5.65 10.08 21.60
C LEU A 431 -6.50 9.02 20.93
N ARG A 432 -6.52 7.82 21.47
CA ARG A 432 -7.34 6.72 20.96
C ARG A 432 -8.06 6.02 22.09
N VAL A 433 -9.38 5.95 21.99
CA VAL A 433 -10.20 5.11 22.86
C VAL A 433 -10.23 3.69 22.32
N SER A 434 -9.92 2.71 23.17
CA SER A 434 -10.04 1.28 22.87
C SER A 434 -10.81 0.57 23.98
N GLN A 435 -11.32 -0.64 23.72
CA GLN A 435 -12.01 -1.47 24.69
C GLN A 435 -11.15 -2.68 25.06
N THR A 436 -11.26 -3.14 26.32
CA THR A 436 -10.47 -4.25 26.89
C THR A 436 -11.06 -5.64 26.63
N SER A 437 -12.39 -5.82 26.60
CA SER A 437 -13.02 -7.14 26.48
C SER A 437 -14.35 -7.10 25.71
N PRO A 438 -14.40 -7.68 24.50
CA PRO A 438 -13.25 -8.10 23.69
C PRO A 438 -12.33 -6.91 23.43
N ALA A 439 -11.04 -7.20 23.22
CA ALA A 439 -10.06 -6.20 22.86
C ALA A 439 -10.42 -5.60 21.48
N ILE A 440 -10.88 -4.35 21.46
CA ILE A 440 -11.26 -3.65 20.25
C ILE A 440 -10.53 -2.31 20.22
N MET A 441 -9.68 -2.16 19.22
CA MET A 441 -8.98 -0.91 18.97
C MET A 441 -9.94 0.08 18.30
N GLY A 442 -10.00 1.30 18.82
CA GLY A 442 -10.78 2.36 18.18
C GLY A 442 -9.97 3.21 17.21
N GLU A 443 -10.67 4.08 16.50
CA GLU A 443 -10.06 5.07 15.63
C GLU A 443 -9.48 6.22 16.47
N PRO A 444 -8.27 6.72 16.12
CA PRO A 444 -7.65 7.84 16.83
C PRO A 444 -8.40 9.17 16.56
N SER A 445 -8.25 10.10 17.49
CA SER A 445 -8.74 11.48 17.38
C SER A 445 -8.01 12.26 16.28
N ASP A 446 -8.51 13.46 16.00
CA ASP A 446 -7.70 14.50 15.37
C ASP A 446 -6.50 14.88 16.25
N VAL A 447 -5.51 15.54 15.63
CA VAL A 447 -4.28 15.94 16.31
C VAL A 447 -4.57 17.05 17.32
N ILE A 448 -4.02 16.89 18.53
CA ILE A 448 -3.91 17.94 19.55
C ILE A 448 -2.46 18.40 19.66
N THR A 449 -2.27 19.66 19.98
CA THR A 449 -0.98 20.25 20.33
C THR A 449 -0.88 20.37 21.85
N VAL A 450 0.18 19.83 22.43
CA VAL A 450 0.48 19.96 23.85
C VAL A 450 1.61 20.98 24.01
N THR A 451 1.36 22.01 24.80
CA THR A 451 2.35 23.03 25.19
C THR A 451 2.79 22.78 26.63
N SER A 452 4.09 22.92 26.91
CA SER A 452 4.55 22.84 28.30
C SER A 452 4.03 24.05 29.09
N LEU A 453 3.77 23.87 30.40
CA LEU A 453 3.18 24.94 31.22
C LEU A 453 4.07 26.18 31.35
N GLU A 454 5.39 26.08 31.16
CA GLU A 454 6.38 27.16 31.03
C GLU A 454 7.75 26.55 30.66
N PRO A 455 8.82 27.32 30.31
CA PRO A 455 10.11 26.74 29.93
C PRO A 455 10.63 25.94 31.12
N ILE A 456 11.18 24.75 30.85
CA ILE A 456 11.56 23.73 31.83
C ILE A 456 12.22 24.37 33.07
N GLU A 457 11.46 24.65 34.12
CA GLU A 457 11.98 24.76 35.47
C GLU A 457 12.33 23.34 35.92
N ILE A 458 13.53 22.88 35.55
CA ILE A 458 14.27 22.11 36.51
C ILE A 458 14.52 23.11 37.64
N GLY A 459 14.21 22.77 38.90
CA GLY A 459 14.02 23.80 39.91
C GLY A 459 13.91 23.38 41.38
N GLY A 460 14.42 22.21 41.79
CA GLY A 460 14.69 22.00 43.22
C GLY A 460 15.70 23.03 43.74
N THR A 461 15.84 23.24 45.05
CA THR A 461 16.94 24.08 45.58
C THR A 461 18.27 23.59 45.00
N LEU A 462 19.04 24.49 44.36
CA LEU A 462 20.35 24.12 43.82
C LEU A 462 21.16 23.46 44.92
N THR A 463 21.51 22.19 44.74
CA THR A 463 22.28 21.42 45.72
C THR A 463 23.51 20.88 45.04
N LEU A 464 24.68 21.17 45.60
CA LEU A 464 25.93 20.56 45.18
C LEU A 464 26.06 19.20 45.88
N VAL A 465 26.24 18.13 45.11
CA VAL A 465 26.35 16.76 45.61
C VAL A 465 27.79 16.24 45.44
N ALA A 466 28.06 15.04 45.96
CA ALA A 466 29.38 14.43 45.89
C ALA A 466 29.91 14.45 44.44
N PRO A 467 31.12 14.99 44.19
CA PRO A 467 31.68 15.00 42.85
C PRO A 467 32.04 13.57 42.42
N VAL A 468 32.06 13.34 41.11
CA VAL A 468 32.70 12.14 40.58
C VAL A 468 34.18 12.42 40.50
N TYR A 469 34.99 11.63 41.21
CA TYR A 469 36.44 11.78 41.22
C TYR A 469 37.14 10.49 40.81
N ASN A 470 38.05 10.61 39.85
CA ASN A 470 38.90 9.51 39.43
C ASN A 470 40.23 9.58 40.18
N CYS A 471 40.44 8.64 41.10
CA CYS A 471 41.65 8.58 41.94
C CYS A 471 42.96 8.38 41.17
N ALA A 472 42.92 7.84 39.95
CA ALA A 472 44.11 7.61 39.13
C ALA A 472 44.46 8.83 38.27
N SER A 473 43.48 9.40 37.57
CA SER A 473 43.71 10.54 36.67
C SER A 473 43.64 11.90 37.36
N GLY A 474 42.97 11.97 38.51
CA GLY A 474 42.68 13.22 39.19
C GLY A 474 41.56 14.05 38.57
N ALA A 475 40.87 13.51 37.56
CA ALA A 475 39.70 14.15 36.99
C ALA A 475 38.60 14.25 38.05
N ILE A 476 38.06 15.44 38.23
CA ILE A 476 36.94 15.72 39.11
C ILE A 476 35.80 16.36 38.31
N THR A 477 34.60 15.83 38.46
CA THR A 477 33.38 16.41 37.88
C THR A 477 32.48 16.89 39.00
N PHE A 478 32.23 18.20 39.05
CA PHE A 478 31.27 18.80 39.96
C PHE A 478 29.87 18.35 39.56
N GLN A 479 29.05 17.96 40.55
CA GLN A 479 27.70 17.48 40.31
C GLN A 479 26.69 18.29 41.11
N THR A 480 25.65 18.77 40.44
CA THR A 480 24.53 19.46 41.07
C THR A 480 23.22 18.71 40.83
N SER A 481 22.28 18.91 41.74
CA SER A 481 20.89 18.50 41.59
C SER A 481 19.99 19.69 41.91
N GLY A 482 18.81 19.75 41.26
CA GLY A 482 17.96 20.94 41.31
C GLY A 482 18.58 22.13 40.54
N GLY A 483 18.30 23.33 41.01
CA GLY A 483 18.63 24.61 40.35
C GLY A 483 17.57 25.03 39.34
N ASN A 484 17.39 26.33 39.10
CA ASN A 484 16.28 26.98 38.36
C ASN A 484 16.39 26.99 36.82
N GLY A 485 17.18 26.10 36.23
CA GLY A 485 17.37 26.00 34.78
C GLY A 485 18.29 27.04 34.12
N SER A 486 18.79 28.06 34.83
CA SER A 486 19.83 28.97 34.30
C SER A 486 21.24 28.36 34.37
N PRO A 487 22.26 28.84 33.62
CA PRO A 487 23.60 28.26 33.66
C PRO A 487 24.21 28.27 35.08
N ILE A 488 24.70 27.11 35.54
CA ILE A 488 25.37 26.96 36.84
C ILE A 488 26.87 27.18 36.66
N GLU A 489 27.44 28.03 37.51
CA GLU A 489 28.90 28.20 37.60
C GLU A 489 29.44 27.38 38.77
N TYR A 490 30.61 26.77 38.58
CA TYR A 490 31.33 25.94 39.54
C TYR A 490 32.66 26.56 39.89
N MET A 491 33.10 26.40 41.13
CA MET A 491 34.42 26.83 41.58
C MET A 491 34.87 25.93 42.74
N ALA A 492 36.16 25.65 42.82
CA ALA A 492 36.77 25.17 44.05
C ALA A 492 38.17 25.77 44.21
N PRO A 493 38.45 26.50 45.30
CA PRO A 493 39.79 26.99 45.58
C PRO A 493 40.83 25.86 45.51
N GLY A 494 41.91 26.09 44.78
CA GLY A 494 42.96 25.08 44.54
C GLY A 494 42.68 24.09 43.40
N ILE A 495 41.50 24.14 42.77
CA ILE A 495 41.18 23.33 41.58
C ILE A 495 40.83 24.22 40.39
N THR A 496 39.88 25.15 40.57
CA THR A 496 39.42 26.04 39.48
C THR A 496 38.76 27.31 39.99
N GLY A 497 38.82 28.39 39.19
CA GLY A 497 38.00 29.60 39.38
C GLY A 497 36.55 29.37 38.92
N TRP A 498 35.67 30.39 39.03
CA TRP A 498 34.30 30.27 38.54
C TRP A 498 34.25 29.96 37.05
N THR A 499 33.56 28.88 36.69
CA THR A 499 33.44 28.39 35.33
C THR A 499 32.14 27.62 35.14
N THR A 500 31.58 27.63 33.94
CA THR A 500 30.40 26.80 33.61
C THR A 500 30.76 25.37 33.22
N ASN A 501 32.06 25.04 33.11
CA ASN A 501 32.52 23.69 32.84
C ASN A 501 32.66 22.89 34.16
N PRO A 502 31.79 21.90 34.43
CA PRO A 502 31.85 21.12 35.67
C PRO A 502 33.03 20.14 35.72
N ASN A 503 33.75 19.91 34.63
CA ASN A 503 34.87 18.97 34.58
C ASN A 503 36.20 19.69 34.78
N GLN A 504 36.94 19.30 35.82
CA GLN A 504 38.22 19.88 36.22
C GLN A 504 39.22 18.79 36.60
N TYR A 505 40.43 19.19 36.95
CA TYR A 505 41.49 18.27 37.38
C TYR A 505 42.16 18.82 38.63
N LEU A 506 42.44 17.94 39.58
CA LEU A 506 43.36 18.26 40.68
C LEU A 506 44.78 18.27 40.12
N ASP A 507 45.59 19.22 40.57
CA ASP A 507 47.02 19.23 40.24
C ASP A 507 47.74 17.99 40.80
N SER A 508 48.96 17.74 40.32
CA SER A 508 49.74 16.55 40.72
C SER A 508 50.06 16.47 42.21
N GLU A 509 50.19 17.61 42.88
CA GLU A 509 50.57 17.67 44.29
C GLU A 509 49.36 17.30 45.18
N ALA A 510 48.21 17.93 44.94
CA ALA A 510 46.94 17.62 45.59
C ALA A 510 46.47 16.16 45.39
N ARG A 511 46.88 15.51 44.29
CA ARG A 511 46.55 14.11 44.01
C ARG A 511 47.34 13.11 44.83
N THR A 512 48.58 13.44 45.19
CA THR A 512 49.56 12.48 45.71
C THR A 512 49.94 12.75 47.16
N ALA A 513 49.78 13.98 47.64
CA ALA A 513 50.06 14.32 49.03
C ALA A 513 49.18 13.50 49.98
N GLY A 514 49.82 12.90 50.98
CA GLY A 514 49.18 12.01 51.96
C GLY A 514 48.34 12.75 52.98
N ASP A 515 48.45 14.07 53.03
CA ASP A 515 47.85 15.01 53.98
C ASP A 515 46.96 16.06 53.30
N THR A 516 46.60 15.89 52.02
CA THR A 516 45.75 16.85 51.29
C THR A 516 44.42 17.07 52.01
N PRO A 517 44.11 18.30 52.45
CA PRO A 517 42.87 18.59 53.16
C PRO A 517 41.65 18.47 52.22
N PRO A 518 40.43 18.27 52.77
CA PRO A 518 39.22 18.27 51.97
C PRO A 518 39.02 19.58 51.20
N PHE A 519 38.54 19.50 49.96
CA PHE A 519 38.22 20.65 49.12
C PHE A 519 36.79 21.12 49.41
N THR A 520 36.60 22.44 49.52
CA THR A 520 35.25 23.02 49.50
C THR A 520 34.89 23.36 48.06
N LEU A 521 33.90 22.65 47.54
CA LEU A 521 33.34 22.88 46.22
C LEU A 521 32.19 23.88 46.32
N TYR A 522 32.04 24.72 45.31
CA TYR A 522 30.98 25.71 45.20
C TYR A 522 30.26 25.54 43.86
N ALA A 523 28.93 25.70 43.89
CA ALA A 523 28.13 25.95 42.70
C ALA A 523 27.20 27.12 42.97
N ARG A 524 27.06 28.02 42.00
CA ARG A 524 26.14 29.14 42.11
C ARG A 524 25.29 29.29 40.87
N GLN A 525 24.08 29.75 41.09
CA GLN A 525 23.10 30.01 40.03
C GLN A 525 22.29 31.23 40.46
N SER A 526 22.14 32.19 39.55
CA SER A 526 21.43 33.46 39.79
C SER A 526 21.90 34.23 41.05
N GLY A 527 23.18 34.12 41.42
CA GLY A 527 23.77 34.82 42.57
C GLY A 527 23.70 34.08 43.91
N THR A 528 22.96 32.98 44.01
CA THR A 528 22.92 32.12 45.21
C THR A 528 23.92 30.97 45.08
N ALA A 529 24.82 30.82 46.06
CA ALA A 529 25.86 29.78 46.07
C ALA A 529 25.58 28.71 47.11
N VAL A 530 25.83 27.45 46.75
CA VAL A 530 25.82 26.29 47.65
C VAL A 530 27.17 25.60 47.65
N THR A 531 27.49 24.92 48.75
CA THR A 531 28.80 24.31 48.96
C THR A 531 28.71 22.83 49.30
N TYR A 532 29.78 22.10 48.98
CA TYR A 532 29.95 20.69 49.31
C TYR A 532 31.42 20.43 49.68
N ILE A 533 31.68 19.85 50.85
CA ILE A 533 33.03 19.51 51.29
C ILE A 533 33.35 18.08 50.86
N TRP A 534 34.41 17.92 50.05
CA TRP A 534 34.80 16.65 49.47
C TRP A 534 36.24 16.28 49.81
N SER A 535 36.44 15.04 50.30
CA SER A 535 37.76 14.49 50.60
C SER A 535 38.18 13.44 49.57
N ARG A 536 39.31 13.71 48.90
CA ARG A 536 39.99 12.76 48.03
C ARG A 536 40.31 11.46 48.77
N GLN A 537 40.89 11.58 49.95
CA GLN A 537 41.39 10.43 50.73
C GLN A 537 40.24 9.48 51.10
N GLN A 538 39.09 10.02 51.53
CA GLN A 538 37.92 9.18 51.84
C GLN A 538 37.34 8.52 50.59
N THR A 539 37.27 9.26 49.48
CA THR A 539 36.71 8.76 48.20
C THR A 539 37.52 7.60 47.63
N CYS A 540 38.84 7.58 47.86
CA CYS A 540 39.74 6.57 47.34
C CYS A 540 40.02 5.39 48.31
N SER A 541 39.34 5.29 49.46
CA SER A 541 39.71 4.34 50.54
C SER A 541 38.64 3.33 51.00
N VAL A 542 37.58 3.00 50.25
CA VAL A 542 36.59 2.00 50.72
C VAL A 542 36.22 0.98 49.63
N ASN A 543 36.32 -0.31 49.97
CA ASN A 543 36.01 -1.48 49.14
C ASN A 543 34.49 -1.79 49.15
N PRO A 544 33.76 -1.68 48.03
CA PRO A 544 32.43 -2.26 47.84
C PRO A 544 32.52 -3.76 47.45
N PRO A 545 31.42 -4.54 47.47
CA PRO A 545 31.45 -5.92 47.00
C PRO A 545 31.94 -5.96 45.54
N PRO A 546 32.74 -6.97 45.16
CA PRO A 546 33.37 -6.99 43.85
C PRO A 546 32.28 -6.93 42.76
N PRO A 547 32.42 -6.02 41.78
CA PRO A 547 31.45 -5.90 40.71
C PRO A 547 31.33 -7.24 39.97
N SER A 548 30.10 -7.60 39.61
CA SER A 548 29.80 -8.77 38.79
C SER A 548 29.45 -8.34 37.37
N ALA A 549 29.62 -9.22 36.39
CA ALA A 549 29.25 -8.91 35.02
C ALA A 549 27.71 -8.77 34.88
N PRO A 550 27.23 -7.98 33.89
CA PRO A 550 25.82 -7.94 33.54
C PRO A 550 25.28 -9.34 33.22
N LEU A 551 24.02 -9.61 33.55
CA LEU A 551 23.33 -10.85 33.20
C LEU A 551 22.55 -10.69 31.89
N VAL A 552 22.57 -11.72 31.05
CA VAL A 552 21.64 -11.87 29.92
C VAL A 552 20.33 -12.45 30.47
N THR A 553 19.27 -11.66 30.49
CA THR A 553 17.98 -12.03 31.12
C THR A 553 16.94 -12.53 30.12
N GLY A 554 17.27 -12.54 28.82
CA GLY A 554 16.41 -13.07 27.76
C GLY A 554 17.16 -13.27 26.44
N SER A 555 16.51 -13.88 25.45
CA SER A 555 17.04 -14.03 24.08
C SER A 555 16.77 -12.77 23.25
N LEU A 556 17.73 -12.36 22.40
CA LEU A 556 17.49 -11.30 21.40
C LEU A 556 16.42 -11.75 20.38
N PRO A 557 15.29 -11.05 20.25
CA PRO A 557 14.35 -11.30 19.15
C PRO A 557 15.03 -11.10 17.78
N GLY A 558 14.53 -11.79 16.76
CA GLY A 558 15.05 -11.62 15.40
C GLY A 558 14.73 -10.23 14.85
N LEU A 559 15.74 -9.48 14.39
CA LEU A 559 15.56 -8.18 13.76
C LEU A 559 15.13 -8.38 12.30
N SER A 560 13.92 -7.97 11.94
CA SER A 560 13.42 -8.08 10.57
C SER A 560 13.00 -6.73 10.01
N GLY A 561 13.25 -6.50 8.72
CA GLY A 561 12.93 -5.23 8.06
C GLY A 561 13.07 -5.31 6.54
N SER A 562 12.87 -4.18 5.86
CA SER A 562 13.05 -4.07 4.40
C SER A 562 14.10 -3.03 4.05
N ARG A 563 14.90 -3.28 3.01
CA ARG A 563 15.90 -2.34 2.49
C ARG A 563 15.21 -1.03 2.09
N ALA A 564 15.91 0.09 2.29
CA ALA A 564 15.41 1.45 2.03
C ALA A 564 14.18 1.89 2.87
N THR A 565 13.76 1.10 3.86
CA THR A 565 12.70 1.47 4.82
C THR A 565 13.33 1.75 6.18
N SER A 566 12.94 2.85 6.84
CA SER A 566 13.44 3.16 8.18
C SER A 566 12.95 2.13 9.19
N LEU A 567 13.88 1.58 9.96
CA LEU A 567 13.63 0.56 10.97
C LEU A 567 13.95 1.14 12.36
N ALA A 568 13.09 0.87 13.33
CA ALA A 568 13.34 1.12 14.74
C ALA A 568 13.09 -0.18 15.53
N TYR A 569 14.07 -0.62 16.29
CA TYR A 569 14.06 -1.89 17.02
C TYR A 569 14.61 -1.68 18.44
N SER A 570 13.98 -2.25 19.46
CA SER A 570 14.52 -2.29 20.82
C SER A 570 14.12 -3.57 21.55
N ALA A 571 15.02 -4.10 22.39
CA ALA A 571 14.77 -5.28 23.22
C ALA A 571 15.51 -5.16 24.55
N ASN A 572 14.84 -5.36 25.68
CA ASN A 572 15.44 -5.29 27.03
C ASN A 572 15.96 -6.67 27.47
N VAL A 573 17.22 -6.99 27.20
CA VAL A 573 17.79 -8.34 27.38
C VAL A 573 18.98 -8.41 28.37
N PHE A 574 19.34 -7.31 29.01
CA PHE A 574 20.43 -7.24 29.98
C PHE A 574 19.97 -6.61 31.31
N GLN A 575 20.51 -7.11 32.42
CA GLN A 575 20.34 -6.53 33.76
C GLN A 575 21.66 -6.60 34.53
N ASP A 576 22.06 -5.52 35.20
CA ASP A 576 23.23 -5.55 36.09
C ASP A 576 22.79 -5.89 37.53
N PRO A 577 23.32 -6.96 38.16
CA PRO A 577 22.95 -7.36 39.52
C PRO A 577 23.24 -6.30 40.59
N ALA A 578 24.23 -5.43 40.36
CA ALA A 578 24.61 -4.35 41.27
C ALA A 578 23.98 -3.01 40.87
N GLY A 579 23.09 -2.99 39.87
CA GLY A 579 22.41 -1.79 39.38
C GLY A 579 23.34 -0.79 38.70
N LEU A 580 24.53 -1.21 38.28
CA LEU A 580 25.50 -0.34 37.61
C LEU A 580 24.99 0.07 36.22
N ALA A 581 25.35 1.29 35.80
CA ALA A 581 25.00 1.80 34.49
C ALA A 581 25.62 0.94 33.37
N LEU A 582 24.82 0.61 32.37
CA LEU A 582 25.22 -0.22 31.23
C LEU A 582 25.45 0.62 29.98
N SER A 583 26.54 0.30 29.27
CA SER A 583 26.82 0.75 27.91
C SER A 583 26.72 -0.43 26.95
N TYR A 584 26.39 -0.16 25.69
CA TYR A 584 26.13 -1.19 24.69
C TYR A 584 26.99 -1.01 23.45
N SER A 585 27.51 -2.12 22.93
CA SER A 585 28.18 -2.19 21.63
C SER A 585 27.54 -3.25 20.74
N TYR A 586 27.57 -3.00 19.43
CA TYR A 586 26.87 -3.79 18.43
C TYR A 586 27.85 -4.21 17.33
N THR A 587 27.90 -5.50 17.01
CA THR A 587 28.69 -6.02 15.88
C THR A 587 27.82 -6.90 14.99
N GLY A 588 28.02 -6.83 13.67
CA GLY A 588 27.21 -7.57 12.69
C GLY A 588 25.87 -6.92 12.33
N LEU A 589 25.68 -5.62 12.60
CA LEU A 589 24.50 -4.88 12.14
C LEU A 589 24.45 -4.79 10.60
N PRO A 590 23.25 -4.83 9.99
CA PRO A 590 23.07 -4.47 8.58
C PRO A 590 23.61 -3.07 8.28
N ASN A 591 24.29 -2.91 7.14
CA ASN A 591 24.72 -1.60 6.67
C ASN A 591 23.54 -0.62 6.61
N GLY A 592 23.69 0.54 7.26
CA GLY A 592 22.65 1.58 7.35
C GLY A 592 21.84 1.57 8.65
N LEU A 593 22.05 0.60 9.55
CA LEU A 593 21.52 0.62 10.92
C LEU A 593 22.62 0.98 11.93
N ASN A 594 22.26 1.75 12.96
CA ASN A 594 23.13 2.16 14.05
C ASN A 594 22.47 1.84 15.40
N GLY A 595 23.26 1.26 16.32
CA GLY A 595 22.84 1.03 17.70
C GLY A 595 23.23 2.20 18.61
N ALA A 596 22.36 2.57 19.55
CA ALA A 596 22.64 3.61 20.52
C ALA A 596 23.60 3.12 21.63
N PRO A 597 24.65 3.87 21.99
CA PRO A 597 25.66 3.41 22.94
C PRO A 597 25.16 3.27 24.39
N ASN A 598 24.05 3.91 24.76
CA ASN A 598 23.50 3.93 26.12
C ASN A 598 22.06 3.36 26.20
N SER A 599 21.54 2.76 25.12
CA SER A 599 20.24 2.09 25.12
C SER A 599 20.22 0.96 24.11
N LEU A 600 19.32 -0.01 24.27
CA LEU A 600 19.17 -1.15 23.34
C LEU A 600 18.42 -0.81 22.05
N ALA A 601 18.35 0.48 21.69
CA ALA A 601 17.70 0.97 20.48
C ALA A 601 18.64 0.86 19.27
N ILE A 602 18.14 0.26 18.19
CA ILE A 602 18.76 0.21 16.87
C ILE A 602 17.86 0.99 15.90
N THR A 603 18.43 1.95 15.18
CA THR A 603 17.71 2.83 14.26
C THR A 603 18.48 3.02 12.95
N GLY A 604 17.77 3.32 11.86
CA GLY A 604 18.38 3.65 10.58
C GLY A 604 17.63 3.03 9.40
N THR A 605 18.23 3.08 8.21
CA THR A 605 17.65 2.57 6.97
C THR A 605 18.60 1.55 6.35
N PRO A 606 18.26 0.25 6.30
CA PRO A 606 19.14 -0.76 5.73
C PRO A 606 19.44 -0.49 4.25
N LEU A 607 20.72 -0.54 3.88
CA LEU A 607 21.22 -0.21 2.54
C LEU A 607 21.38 -1.43 1.62
N ALA A 608 21.26 -2.64 2.16
CA ALA A 608 21.31 -3.91 1.42
C ALA A 608 20.36 -4.94 2.06
N ALA A 609 19.72 -5.78 1.25
CA ALA A 609 19.00 -6.96 1.73
C ALA A 609 19.98 -8.10 2.05
N GLY A 610 19.56 -9.00 2.93
CA GLY A 610 20.35 -10.15 3.35
C GLY A 610 19.87 -10.73 4.68
N THR A 611 20.60 -11.73 5.15
CA THR A 611 20.43 -12.31 6.48
C THR A 611 21.78 -12.38 7.17
N GLY A 612 21.83 -12.15 8.47
CA GLY A 612 23.07 -12.22 9.24
C GLY A 612 22.82 -12.39 10.73
N SER A 613 23.90 -12.35 11.50
CA SER A 613 23.87 -12.41 12.97
C SER A 613 24.30 -11.06 13.56
N LEU A 614 23.55 -10.59 14.56
CA LEU A 614 23.83 -9.43 15.38
C LEU A 614 24.32 -9.88 16.75
N THR A 615 25.49 -9.42 17.18
CA THR A 615 25.97 -9.57 18.55
C THR A 615 25.81 -8.25 19.29
N VAL A 616 25.15 -8.27 20.44
CA VAL A 616 25.03 -7.12 21.35
C VAL A 616 25.83 -7.44 22.61
N THR A 617 26.68 -6.51 23.04
CA THR A 617 27.47 -6.62 24.27
C THR A 617 27.12 -5.48 25.21
N ALA A 618 26.64 -5.82 26.41
CA ALA A 618 26.45 -4.87 27.50
C ALA A 618 27.69 -4.87 28.39
N THR A 619 28.20 -3.69 28.72
CA THR A 619 29.36 -3.49 29.59
C THR A 619 28.98 -2.53 30.71
N ASN A 620 29.12 -2.96 31.96
CA ASN A 620 28.87 -2.09 33.09
C ASN A 620 30.04 -1.13 33.33
N SER A 621 29.83 -0.15 34.20
CA SER A 621 30.85 0.84 34.58
C SER A 621 32.09 0.25 35.29
N ALA A 622 32.09 -1.05 35.59
CA ALA A 622 33.26 -1.80 36.08
C ALA A 622 34.02 -2.56 34.96
N ASN A 623 33.71 -2.30 33.68
CA ASN A 623 34.25 -2.96 32.49
C ASN A 623 34.04 -4.48 32.44
N LEU A 624 33.03 -4.98 33.15
CA LEU A 624 32.59 -6.36 33.02
C LEU A 624 31.46 -6.43 32.00
N SER A 625 31.51 -7.43 31.14
CA SER A 625 30.61 -7.52 29.97
C SER A 625 29.89 -8.85 29.89
N ALA A 626 28.71 -8.81 29.29
CA ALA A 626 28.02 -9.99 28.78
C ALA A 626 27.49 -9.72 27.38
N SER A 627 27.44 -10.75 26.55
CA SER A 627 27.01 -10.66 25.17
C SER A 627 25.91 -11.67 24.87
N THR A 628 25.01 -11.32 23.95
CA THR A 628 24.05 -12.25 23.35
C THR A 628 23.98 -12.02 21.85
N VAL A 629 23.64 -13.09 21.11
CA VAL A 629 23.55 -13.09 19.65
C VAL A 629 22.09 -13.26 19.22
N GLY A 630 21.67 -12.49 18.24
CA GLY A 630 20.37 -12.61 17.56
C GLY A 630 20.57 -12.67 16.05
N ASN A 631 19.56 -13.16 15.32
CA ASN A 631 19.61 -13.16 13.85
C ASN A 631 18.87 -11.94 13.30
N TRP A 632 19.23 -11.52 12.10
CA TRP A 632 18.50 -10.50 11.36
C TRP A 632 18.21 -10.91 9.93
N ILE A 633 17.10 -10.39 9.40
CA ILE A 633 16.62 -10.58 8.03
C ILE A 633 16.19 -9.22 7.48
N ILE A 634 16.91 -8.70 6.48
CA ILE A 634 16.49 -7.54 5.70
C ILE A 634 16.04 -8.04 4.34
N SER A 635 14.76 -7.88 4.02
CA SER A 635 14.18 -8.22 2.73
C SER A 635 14.32 -7.04 1.75
N GLU A 636 14.36 -7.27 0.44
CA GLU A 636 14.15 -6.16 -0.50
C GLU A 636 12.71 -5.61 -0.33
N PRO A 637 12.48 -4.28 -0.43
CA PRO A 637 11.16 -3.69 -0.27
C PRO A 637 10.24 -4.20 -1.37
N GLY A 638 9.26 -5.03 -0.98
CA GLY A 638 8.28 -5.63 -1.87
C GLY A 638 8.91 -6.57 -2.90
N SER A 639 8.81 -7.88 -2.70
CA SER A 639 9.16 -8.84 -3.75
C SER A 639 8.34 -8.52 -5.01
N THR A 640 8.99 -7.94 -6.01
CA THR A 640 8.36 -7.52 -7.25
C THR A 640 7.95 -8.78 -8.00
N GLY A 641 6.65 -9.11 -7.97
CA GLY A 641 6.11 -10.00 -8.99
C GLY A 641 6.35 -9.36 -10.35
N THR A 642 6.65 -10.14 -11.38
CA THR A 642 6.66 -9.63 -12.76
C THR A 642 5.34 -8.88 -13.01
N LEU A 643 5.40 -7.65 -13.54
CA LEU A 643 4.19 -6.92 -13.94
C LEU A 643 3.41 -7.85 -14.87
N THR A 644 2.16 -8.12 -14.53
CA THR A 644 1.27 -8.98 -15.32
C THR A 644 0.02 -8.20 -15.62
N LEU A 645 -0.43 -8.21 -16.87
CA LEU A 645 -1.70 -7.65 -17.29
C LEU A 645 -2.68 -8.81 -17.41
N VAL A 646 -3.82 -8.72 -16.71
CA VAL A 646 -4.85 -9.76 -16.65
C VAL A 646 -6.13 -9.29 -17.34
N ALA A 647 -7.14 -10.16 -17.38
CA ALA A 647 -8.42 -9.86 -18.01
C ALA A 647 -8.98 -8.53 -17.49
N PRO A 648 -9.37 -7.60 -18.39
CA PRO A 648 -9.97 -6.36 -17.94
C PRO A 648 -11.37 -6.62 -17.36
N VAL A 649 -11.82 -5.73 -16.48
CA VAL A 649 -13.25 -5.67 -16.15
C VAL A 649 -13.92 -4.92 -17.27
N TYR A 650 -14.84 -5.57 -17.99
CA TYR A 650 -15.59 -4.93 -19.08
C TYR A 650 -17.09 -5.01 -18.84
N ASN A 651 -17.76 -3.88 -19.02
CA ASN A 651 -19.21 -3.79 -18.96
C ASN A 651 -19.80 -3.75 -20.38
N CYS A 652 -20.47 -4.83 -20.77
CA CYS A 652 -21.06 -4.98 -22.11
C CYS A 652 -22.13 -3.94 -22.47
N ALA A 653 -22.78 -3.31 -21.48
CA ALA A 653 -23.82 -2.31 -21.71
C ALA A 653 -23.26 -0.88 -21.82
N SER A 654 -22.35 -0.51 -20.92
CA SER A 654 -21.79 0.86 -20.87
C SER A 654 -20.54 1.05 -21.72
N GLY A 655 -19.81 -0.02 -22.05
CA GLY A 655 -18.53 0.07 -22.75
C GLY A 655 -17.33 0.39 -21.86
N ALA A 656 -17.54 0.54 -20.55
CA ALA A 656 -16.46 0.79 -19.60
C ALA A 656 -15.52 -0.42 -19.56
N ILE A 657 -14.22 -0.17 -19.71
CA ILE A 657 -13.14 -1.15 -19.62
C ILE A 657 -12.10 -0.71 -18.59
N THR A 658 -11.80 -1.56 -17.62
CA THR A 658 -10.76 -1.33 -16.61
C THR A 658 -9.61 -2.31 -16.84
N PHE A 659 -8.44 -1.78 -17.15
CA PHE A 659 -7.19 -2.54 -17.25
C PHE A 659 -6.84 -3.06 -15.85
N GLN A 660 -6.54 -4.35 -15.75
CA GLN A 660 -6.19 -4.98 -14.48
C GLN A 660 -4.76 -5.49 -14.54
N THR A 661 -3.91 -5.07 -13.60
CA THR A 661 -2.56 -5.59 -13.46
C THR A 661 -2.31 -6.19 -12.09
N SER A 662 -1.46 -7.20 -12.04
CA SER A 662 -0.91 -7.77 -10.81
C SER A 662 0.63 -7.73 -10.83
N GLY A 663 1.25 -7.76 -9.67
CA GLY A 663 2.71 -7.61 -9.55
C GLY A 663 3.19 -6.19 -9.87
N GLY A 664 4.42 -6.09 -10.38
CA GLY A 664 5.10 -4.84 -10.68
C GLY A 664 6.15 -4.44 -9.64
N ASN A 665 6.93 -3.41 -9.97
CA ASN A 665 8.06 -2.91 -9.20
C ASN A 665 7.74 -1.70 -8.30
N GLY A 666 6.46 -1.38 -8.12
CA GLY A 666 5.99 -0.25 -7.31
C GLY A 666 6.07 1.13 -7.98
N SER A 667 6.64 1.25 -9.18
CA SER A 667 6.61 2.51 -9.96
C SER A 667 5.22 2.73 -10.61
N PRO A 668 4.85 3.95 -11.04
CA PRO A 668 3.58 4.16 -11.76
C PRO A 668 3.47 3.25 -12.99
N ILE A 669 2.32 2.57 -13.14
CA ILE A 669 2.02 1.72 -14.29
C ILE A 669 1.27 2.58 -15.31
N GLU A 670 1.72 2.54 -16.56
CA GLU A 670 1.03 3.16 -17.68
C GLU A 670 0.30 2.08 -18.48
N TYR A 671 -0.92 2.35 -18.92
CA TYR A 671 -1.79 1.48 -19.69
C TYR A 671 -2.01 2.06 -21.08
N MET A 672 -2.13 1.20 -22.09
CA MET A 672 -2.46 1.59 -23.46
C MET A 672 -3.24 0.47 -24.13
N ALA A 673 -4.18 0.79 -24.99
CA ALA A 673 -4.70 -0.17 -25.97
C ALA A 673 -5.03 0.56 -27.27
N PRO A 674 -4.41 0.19 -28.40
CA PRO A 674 -4.73 0.76 -29.70
C PRO A 674 -6.24 0.67 -29.98
N GLY A 675 -6.85 1.80 -30.35
CA GLY A 675 -8.30 1.91 -30.57
C GLY A 675 -9.14 2.15 -29.31
N ILE A 676 -8.53 2.23 -28.12
CA ILE A 676 -9.22 2.58 -26.85
C ILE A 676 -8.55 3.79 -26.18
N THR A 677 -7.24 3.74 -25.94
CA THR A 677 -6.49 4.84 -25.30
C THR A 677 -5.00 4.83 -25.69
N GLY A 678 -4.37 6.02 -25.67
CA GLY A 678 -2.91 6.15 -25.59
C GLY A 678 -2.36 5.79 -24.20
N TRP A 679 -1.03 5.88 -24.02
CA TRP A 679 -0.40 5.65 -22.71
C TRP A 679 -0.93 6.60 -21.64
N THR A 680 -1.42 6.04 -20.54
CA THR A 680 -2.02 6.79 -19.43
C THR A 680 -1.87 6.03 -18.12
N THR A 681 -1.78 6.71 -16.98
CA THR A 681 -1.78 6.06 -15.66
C THR A 681 -3.19 5.74 -15.15
N ASN A 682 -4.24 6.17 -15.86
CA ASN A 682 -5.62 5.84 -15.53
C ASN A 682 -6.01 4.47 -16.13
N PRO A 683 -6.25 3.43 -15.32
CA PRO A 683 -6.63 2.11 -15.82
C PRO A 683 -8.08 2.05 -16.34
N ASN A 684 -8.91 3.07 -16.13
CA ASN A 684 -10.32 3.06 -16.54
C ASN A 684 -10.51 3.84 -17.85
N GLN A 685 -11.07 3.16 -18.85
CA GLN A 685 -11.30 3.70 -20.20
C GLN A 685 -12.68 3.29 -20.73
N TYR A 686 -13.03 3.74 -21.94
CA TYR A 686 -14.28 3.40 -22.62
C TYR A 686 -14.02 2.98 -24.06
N LEU A 687 -14.70 1.93 -24.52
CA LEU A 687 -14.81 1.64 -25.95
C LEU A 687 -15.81 2.62 -26.59
N ASP A 688 -15.49 3.09 -27.79
CA ASP A 688 -16.41 3.92 -28.57
C ASP A 688 -17.72 3.18 -28.94
N SER A 689 -18.74 3.91 -29.39
CA SER A 689 -20.05 3.33 -29.73
C SER A 689 -20.02 2.32 -30.87
N GLU A 690 -19.11 2.46 -31.82
CA GLU A 690 -19.05 1.63 -33.02
C GLU A 690 -18.41 0.28 -32.70
N ALA A 691 -17.29 0.27 -31.98
CA ALA A 691 -16.61 -0.93 -31.47
C ALA A 691 -17.44 -1.72 -30.43
N ARG A 692 -18.45 -1.08 -29.81
CA ARG A 692 -19.39 -1.76 -28.88
C ARG A 692 -20.47 -2.58 -29.59
N THR A 693 -20.80 -2.24 -30.83
CA THR A 693 -21.97 -2.78 -31.53
C THR A 693 -21.62 -3.60 -32.76
N ALA A 694 -20.43 -3.36 -33.35
CA ALA A 694 -19.94 -4.11 -34.49
C ALA A 694 -19.83 -5.61 -34.18
N GLY A 695 -20.39 -6.43 -35.08
CA GLY A 695 -20.43 -7.88 -34.96
C GLY A 695 -19.10 -8.56 -35.30
N ASP A 696 -18.14 -7.81 -35.83
CA ASP A 696 -16.84 -8.22 -36.37
C ASP A 696 -15.65 -7.54 -35.68
N THR A 697 -15.87 -6.92 -34.51
CA THR A 697 -14.79 -6.25 -33.75
C THR A 697 -13.67 -7.23 -33.40
N PRO A 698 -12.43 -7.02 -33.88
CA PRO A 698 -11.31 -7.89 -33.57
C PRO A 698 -10.92 -7.78 -32.08
N PRO A 699 -10.24 -8.79 -31.50
CA PRO A 699 -9.71 -8.69 -30.14
C PRO A 699 -8.75 -7.51 -29.97
N PHE A 700 -8.82 -6.85 -28.83
CA PHE A 700 -7.95 -5.74 -28.45
C PHE A 700 -6.69 -6.27 -27.76
N THR A 701 -5.53 -5.76 -28.16
CA THR A 701 -4.30 -5.95 -27.40
C THR A 701 -4.19 -4.84 -26.37
N LEU A 702 -4.30 -5.21 -25.11
CA LEU A 702 -4.07 -4.33 -23.97
C LEU A 702 -2.58 -4.36 -23.62
N TYR A 703 -2.06 -3.22 -23.19
CA TYR A 703 -0.69 -3.05 -22.74
C TYR A 703 -0.68 -2.42 -21.35
N ALA A 704 0.24 -2.87 -20.51
CA ALA A 704 0.66 -2.18 -19.30
C ALA A 704 2.18 -2.14 -19.27
N ARG A 705 2.78 -1.01 -18.90
CA ARG A 705 4.22 -0.90 -18.75
C ARG A 705 4.59 -0.22 -17.45
N GLN A 706 5.75 -0.60 -16.94
CA GLN A 706 6.32 -0.03 -15.75
C GLN A 706 7.84 0.00 -15.91
N SER A 707 8.45 1.16 -15.64
CA SER A 707 9.90 1.38 -15.83
C SER A 707 10.41 0.94 -17.21
N GLY A 708 9.61 1.14 -18.27
CA GLY A 708 9.95 0.80 -19.66
C GLY A 708 9.71 -0.67 -20.07
N THR A 709 9.35 -1.56 -19.15
CA THR A 709 9.00 -2.96 -19.46
C THR A 709 7.50 -3.10 -19.65
N ALA A 710 7.06 -3.54 -20.84
CA ALA A 710 5.65 -3.69 -21.18
C ALA A 710 5.20 -5.16 -21.18
N VAL A 711 4.01 -5.42 -20.67
CA VAL A 711 3.28 -6.68 -20.76
C VAL A 711 1.96 -6.49 -21.49
N THR A 712 1.47 -7.56 -22.10
CA THR A 712 0.28 -7.53 -22.94
C THR A 712 -0.78 -8.54 -22.51
N TYR A 713 -2.03 -8.23 -22.84
CA TYR A 713 -3.18 -9.12 -22.66
C TYR A 713 -4.12 -8.95 -23.86
N ILE A 714 -4.50 -10.05 -24.53
CA ILE A 714 -5.45 -10.02 -25.65
C ILE A 714 -6.85 -10.24 -25.10
N TRP A 715 -7.73 -9.27 -25.30
CA TRP A 715 -9.10 -9.29 -24.78
C TRP A 715 -10.12 -9.20 -25.92
N SER A 716 -11.13 -10.07 -25.91
CA SER A 716 -12.23 -10.07 -26.89
C SER A 716 -13.56 -9.68 -26.25
N ARG A 717 -14.13 -8.57 -26.75
CA ARG A 717 -15.48 -8.12 -26.38
C ARG A 717 -16.54 -9.17 -26.71
N GLN A 718 -16.45 -9.81 -27.87
CA GLN A 718 -17.41 -10.83 -28.31
C GLN A 718 -17.44 -12.02 -27.33
N GLN A 719 -16.28 -12.48 -26.86
CA GLN A 719 -16.19 -13.57 -25.89
C GLN A 719 -16.71 -13.15 -24.50
N THR A 720 -16.40 -11.93 -24.06
CA THR A 720 -16.83 -11.42 -22.74
C THR A 720 -18.35 -11.19 -22.65
N CYS A 721 -19.01 -10.91 -23.79
CA CYS A 721 -20.44 -10.57 -23.83
C CYS A 721 -21.33 -11.67 -24.41
N SER A 722 -20.83 -12.89 -24.60
CA SER A 722 -21.62 -14.01 -25.14
C SER A 722 -22.56 -14.63 -24.10
N VAL A 723 -23.82 -14.84 -24.47
CA VAL A 723 -24.93 -15.24 -23.56
C VAL A 723 -24.97 -16.74 -23.21
N ASN A 724 -24.03 -17.55 -23.72
CA ASN A 724 -23.90 -18.98 -23.42
C ASN A 724 -22.43 -19.41 -23.52
N PRO A 725 -21.71 -19.67 -22.42
CA PRO A 725 -20.35 -20.17 -22.50
C PRO A 725 -20.34 -21.64 -22.99
N PRO A 726 -19.38 -22.02 -23.87
CA PRO A 726 -19.21 -23.41 -24.28
C PRO A 726 -18.81 -24.31 -23.09
N PRO A 727 -19.08 -25.63 -23.13
CA PRO A 727 -18.72 -26.55 -22.05
C PRO A 727 -17.21 -26.53 -21.77
N PRO A 728 -16.79 -26.73 -20.50
CA PRO A 728 -15.38 -26.70 -20.13
C PRO A 728 -14.55 -27.71 -20.94
N SER A 729 -13.45 -27.24 -21.53
CA SER A 729 -12.46 -28.08 -22.22
C SER A 729 -11.17 -28.16 -21.41
N ALA A 730 -10.31 -29.14 -21.68
CA ALA A 730 -8.98 -29.20 -21.06
C ALA A 730 -8.10 -28.02 -21.49
N PRO A 731 -7.10 -27.62 -20.67
CA PRO A 731 -6.10 -26.64 -21.06
C PRO A 731 -5.34 -27.07 -22.32
N LEU A 732 -4.90 -26.11 -23.13
CA LEU A 732 -4.06 -26.31 -24.31
C LEU A 732 -2.59 -26.10 -23.95
N VAL A 733 -1.70 -26.90 -24.54
CA VAL A 733 -0.26 -26.64 -24.56
C VAL A 733 0.03 -25.71 -25.74
N THR A 734 0.43 -24.47 -25.45
CA THR A 734 0.58 -23.40 -26.46
C THR A 734 2.04 -23.17 -26.89
N GLY A 735 2.99 -23.88 -26.30
CA GLY A 735 4.40 -23.82 -26.64
C GLY A 735 5.21 -25.00 -26.08
N SER A 736 6.47 -25.10 -26.45
CA SER A 736 7.42 -26.07 -25.88
C SER A 736 8.03 -25.53 -24.59
N LEU A 737 8.19 -26.36 -23.56
CA LEU A 737 8.96 -25.99 -22.36
C LEU A 737 10.42 -25.70 -22.73
N PRO A 738 10.92 -24.47 -22.49
CA PRO A 738 12.35 -24.19 -22.65
C PRO A 738 13.22 -25.09 -21.75
N GLY A 739 14.49 -25.29 -22.15
CA GLY A 739 15.43 -26.05 -21.34
C GLY A 739 15.83 -25.29 -20.08
N LEU A 740 15.73 -25.92 -18.90
CA LEU A 740 16.16 -25.32 -17.63
C LEU A 740 17.66 -25.57 -17.41
N SER A 741 18.49 -24.53 -17.48
CA SER A 741 19.94 -24.65 -17.27
C SER A 741 20.42 -23.84 -16.07
N GLY A 742 21.34 -24.40 -15.27
CA GLY A 742 21.91 -23.70 -14.10
C GLY A 742 23.22 -24.32 -13.61
N SER A 743 23.72 -23.82 -12.48
CA SER A 743 24.90 -24.39 -11.80
C SER A 743 24.55 -24.83 -10.39
N ARG A 744 25.15 -25.93 -9.93
CA ARG A 744 24.98 -26.45 -8.58
C ARG A 744 25.37 -25.39 -7.55
N ALA A 745 24.61 -25.31 -6.46
CA ALA A 745 24.80 -24.32 -5.38
C ALA A 745 24.54 -22.84 -5.74
N THR A 746 24.06 -22.55 -6.96
CA THR A 746 23.64 -21.21 -7.38
C THR A 746 22.12 -21.15 -7.44
N SER A 747 21.51 -20.12 -6.85
CA SER A 747 20.05 -19.95 -6.91
C SER A 747 19.58 -19.75 -8.35
N LEU A 748 18.53 -20.47 -8.74
CA LEU A 748 17.94 -20.46 -10.07
C LEU A 748 16.49 -19.97 -9.98
N ALA A 749 16.10 -19.10 -10.91
CA ALA A 749 14.72 -18.68 -11.12
C ALA A 749 14.36 -18.85 -12.60
N TYR A 750 13.27 -19.57 -12.87
CA TYR A 750 12.85 -19.94 -14.22
C TYR A 750 11.33 -19.81 -14.35
N SER A 751 10.84 -19.29 -15.48
CA SER A 751 9.41 -19.22 -15.78
C SER A 751 9.16 -19.32 -17.28
N ALA A 752 8.14 -20.08 -17.68
CA ALA A 752 7.70 -20.19 -19.07
C ALA A 752 6.17 -20.17 -19.16
N ASN A 753 5.60 -19.50 -20.16
CA ASN A 753 4.14 -19.43 -20.35
C ASN A 753 3.70 -20.40 -21.47
N VAL A 754 3.46 -21.66 -21.12
CA VAL A 754 3.25 -22.75 -22.10
C VAL A 754 1.87 -23.42 -22.06
N PHE A 755 0.96 -22.91 -21.22
CA PHE A 755 -0.42 -23.41 -21.11
C PHE A 755 -1.43 -22.27 -21.26
N GLN A 756 -2.58 -22.57 -21.87
CA GLN A 756 -3.72 -21.65 -21.98
C GLN A 756 -5.04 -22.42 -21.84
N ASP A 757 -5.98 -21.94 -21.03
CA ASP A 757 -7.33 -22.51 -20.96
C ASP A 757 -8.26 -21.86 -22.00
N PRO A 758 -8.88 -22.62 -22.93
CA PRO A 758 -9.78 -22.07 -23.94
C PRO A 758 -11.01 -21.35 -23.37
N ALA A 759 -11.46 -21.74 -22.18
CA ALA A 759 -12.60 -21.15 -21.48
C ALA A 759 -12.17 -20.09 -20.44
N GLY A 760 -10.87 -19.78 -20.35
CA GLY A 760 -10.32 -18.79 -19.42
C GLY A 760 -10.40 -19.22 -17.95
N LEU A 761 -10.57 -20.52 -17.68
CA LEU A 761 -10.61 -21.03 -16.31
C LEU A 761 -9.24 -20.93 -15.63
N ALA A 762 -9.24 -20.72 -14.31
CA ALA A 762 -8.01 -20.65 -13.52
C ALA A 762 -7.25 -21.98 -13.57
N LEU A 763 -5.93 -21.91 -13.77
CA LEU A 763 -5.03 -23.06 -13.86
C LEU A 763 -4.20 -23.22 -12.58
N SER A 764 -4.10 -24.47 -12.13
CA SER A 764 -3.13 -24.94 -11.13
C SER A 764 -2.09 -25.82 -11.80
N TYR A 765 -0.87 -25.88 -11.23
CA TYR A 765 0.27 -26.57 -11.83
C TYR A 765 0.90 -27.59 -10.89
N SER A 766 1.30 -28.73 -11.45
CA SER A 766 2.13 -29.73 -10.78
C SER A 766 3.38 -30.06 -11.60
N TYR A 767 4.45 -30.44 -10.90
CA TYR A 767 5.78 -30.64 -11.46
C TYR A 767 6.32 -32.01 -11.06
N THR A 768 6.85 -32.76 -12.02
CA THR A 768 7.54 -34.03 -11.77
C THR A 768 8.88 -34.05 -12.52
N GLY A 769 9.92 -34.59 -11.90
CA GLY A 769 11.28 -34.65 -12.48
C GLY A 769 12.16 -33.41 -12.28
N LEU A 770 11.81 -32.52 -11.33
CA LEU A 770 12.65 -31.38 -10.97
C LEU A 770 14.00 -31.81 -10.36
N PRO A 771 15.10 -31.06 -10.63
CA PRO A 771 16.35 -31.23 -9.90
C PRO A 771 16.16 -31.05 -8.39
N ASN A 772 16.82 -31.87 -7.58
CA ASN A 772 16.80 -31.73 -6.13
C ASN A 772 17.24 -30.33 -5.70
N GLY A 773 16.41 -29.66 -4.89
CA GLY A 773 16.64 -28.29 -4.43
C GLY A 773 15.90 -27.21 -5.21
N LEU A 774 15.18 -27.57 -6.29
CA LEU A 774 14.23 -26.68 -6.98
C LEU A 774 12.79 -27.05 -6.64
N ASN A 775 11.93 -26.04 -6.53
CA ASN A 775 10.50 -26.17 -6.24
C ASN A 775 9.68 -25.38 -7.27
N GLY A 776 8.62 -25.99 -7.78
CA GLY A 776 7.64 -25.35 -8.66
C GLY A 776 6.47 -24.75 -7.87
N ALA A 777 6.00 -23.58 -8.29
CA ALA A 777 4.86 -22.92 -7.66
C ALA A 777 3.52 -23.54 -8.09
N PRO A 778 2.57 -23.81 -7.17
CA PRO A 778 1.33 -24.53 -7.50
C PRO A 778 0.34 -23.72 -8.36
N ASN A 779 0.50 -22.40 -8.46
CA ASN A 779 -0.42 -21.50 -9.19
C ASN A 779 0.29 -20.66 -10.26
N SER A 780 1.56 -20.92 -10.55
CA SER A 780 2.31 -20.25 -11.62
C SER A 780 3.38 -21.18 -12.16
N LEU A 781 3.85 -20.97 -13.40
CA LEU A 781 4.90 -21.78 -14.03
C LEU A 781 6.31 -21.44 -13.53
N ALA A 782 6.42 -20.87 -12.33
CA ALA A 782 7.68 -20.46 -11.71
C ALA A 782 8.36 -21.63 -11.01
N ILE A 783 9.63 -21.84 -11.30
CA ILE A 783 10.52 -22.79 -10.62
C ILE A 783 11.63 -22.01 -9.95
N THR A 784 11.81 -22.22 -8.65
CA THR A 784 12.79 -21.49 -7.83
C THR A 784 13.53 -22.42 -6.88
N GLY A 785 14.75 -22.06 -6.51
CA GLY A 785 15.53 -22.79 -5.50
C GLY A 785 16.99 -22.87 -5.85
N THR A 786 17.74 -23.71 -5.12
CA THR A 786 19.17 -23.91 -5.35
C THR A 786 19.41 -25.39 -5.62
N PRO A 787 19.83 -25.78 -6.83
CA PRO A 787 20.03 -27.17 -7.18
C PRO A 787 21.20 -27.74 -6.39
N LEU A 788 20.96 -28.88 -5.74
CA LEU A 788 21.88 -29.52 -4.78
C LEU A 788 22.83 -30.53 -5.43
N ALA A 789 22.59 -30.90 -6.69
CA ALA A 789 23.41 -31.82 -7.47
C ALA A 789 23.50 -31.36 -8.94
N ALA A 790 24.66 -31.58 -9.56
CA ALA A 790 24.84 -31.43 -11.00
C ALA A 790 24.26 -32.66 -11.72
N GLY A 791 23.79 -32.48 -12.96
CA GLY A 791 23.19 -33.55 -13.76
C GLY A 791 22.36 -33.03 -14.92
N THR A 792 21.75 -33.95 -15.66
CA THR A 792 20.74 -33.64 -16.68
C THR A 792 19.52 -34.52 -16.49
N GLY A 793 18.33 -34.03 -16.87
CA GLY A 793 17.09 -34.77 -16.69
C GLY A 793 15.92 -34.18 -17.47
N SER A 794 14.74 -34.75 -17.28
CA SER A 794 13.48 -34.26 -17.87
C SER A 794 12.52 -33.78 -16.79
N LEU A 795 11.81 -32.70 -17.11
CA LEU A 795 10.80 -32.05 -16.29
C LEU A 795 9.46 -32.18 -17.00
N THR A 796 8.47 -32.75 -16.32
CA THR A 796 7.08 -32.72 -16.77
C THR A 796 6.30 -31.69 -15.96
N VAL A 797 5.55 -30.85 -16.64
CA VAL A 797 4.63 -29.88 -16.02
C VAL A 797 3.22 -30.22 -16.45
N THR A 798 2.28 -30.20 -15.51
CA THR A 798 0.85 -30.45 -15.76
C THR A 798 0.04 -29.26 -15.30
N ALA A 799 -0.77 -28.69 -16.19
CA ALA A 799 -1.75 -27.66 -15.87
C ALA A 799 -3.13 -28.30 -15.71
N THR A 800 -3.87 -27.94 -14.64
CA THR A 800 -5.22 -28.42 -14.35
C THR A 800 -6.14 -27.25 -14.12
N ASN A 801 -7.25 -27.18 -14.85
CA ASN A 801 -8.25 -26.12 -14.66
C ASN A 801 -9.22 -26.42 -13.51
N SER A 802 -10.04 -25.43 -13.14
CA SER A 802 -11.04 -25.56 -12.07
C SER A 802 -12.17 -26.56 -12.36
N ALA A 803 -12.26 -27.10 -13.57
CA ALA A 803 -13.13 -28.22 -13.94
C ALA A 803 -12.43 -29.60 -13.82
N ASN A 804 -11.21 -29.64 -13.25
CA ASN A 804 -10.36 -30.83 -13.10
C ASN A 804 -9.93 -31.48 -14.41
N LEU A 805 -9.88 -30.71 -15.51
CA LEU A 805 -9.33 -31.16 -16.79
C LEU A 805 -7.88 -30.69 -16.91
N SER A 806 -7.00 -31.53 -17.44
CA SER A 806 -5.55 -31.28 -17.43
C SER A 806 -4.86 -31.50 -18.77
N ALA A 807 -3.75 -30.80 -18.98
CA ALA A 807 -2.79 -31.07 -20.05
C ALA A 807 -1.36 -30.98 -19.53
N SER A 808 -0.43 -31.71 -20.14
CA SER A 808 0.96 -31.80 -19.71
C SER A 808 1.93 -31.57 -20.87
N THR A 809 3.11 -31.04 -20.55
CA THR A 809 4.23 -30.94 -21.50
C THR A 809 5.55 -31.26 -20.80
N VAL A 810 6.58 -31.66 -21.58
CA VAL A 810 7.88 -32.13 -21.08
C VAL A 810 9.00 -31.23 -21.62
N GLY A 811 9.95 -30.87 -20.75
CA GLY A 811 11.17 -30.14 -21.09
C GLY A 811 12.41 -30.79 -20.49
N ASN A 812 13.60 -30.37 -20.92
CA ASN A 812 14.87 -30.91 -20.40
C ASN A 812 15.53 -29.92 -19.44
N TRP A 813 16.40 -30.42 -18.56
CA TRP A 813 17.22 -29.57 -17.70
C TRP A 813 18.67 -30.02 -17.61
N ILE A 814 19.58 -29.07 -17.34
CA ILE A 814 21.03 -29.25 -17.20
C ILE A 814 21.53 -28.42 -16.01
N ILE A 815 22.08 -29.05 -14.97
CA ILE A 815 22.79 -28.39 -13.87
C ILE A 815 24.27 -28.75 -13.94
N SER A 816 25.15 -27.74 -14.07
CA SER A 816 26.61 -27.91 -14.16
C SER A 816 27.31 -27.67 -12.82
N GLU A 817 28.51 -28.23 -12.61
CA GLU A 817 29.34 -27.90 -11.44
C GLU A 817 29.92 -26.46 -11.57
N PRO A 818 30.07 -25.71 -10.47
CA PRO A 818 30.62 -24.36 -10.52
C PRO A 818 32.12 -24.39 -10.84
N GLY A 819 32.53 -23.84 -11.98
CA GLY A 819 33.94 -23.56 -12.30
C GLY A 819 34.50 -23.98 -13.67
N SER A 820 33.72 -24.52 -14.62
CA SER A 820 34.28 -24.86 -15.94
C SER A 820 34.30 -23.66 -16.89
N THR A 821 35.49 -23.14 -17.19
CA THR A 821 35.73 -22.07 -18.18
C THR A 821 35.48 -22.56 -19.61
N GLY A 822 34.48 -22.00 -20.29
CA GLY A 822 34.30 -22.14 -21.74
C GLY A 822 34.83 -20.93 -22.49
N THR A 823 35.28 -21.09 -23.74
CA THR A 823 35.67 -19.95 -24.60
C THR A 823 34.43 -19.09 -24.89
N LEU A 824 34.51 -17.77 -24.64
CA LEU A 824 33.42 -16.84 -24.96
C LEU A 824 33.15 -16.87 -26.46
N THR A 825 31.89 -17.07 -26.84
CA THR A 825 31.41 -17.06 -28.22
C THR A 825 30.16 -16.22 -28.31
N LEU A 826 30.06 -15.37 -29.35
CA LEU A 826 28.85 -14.62 -29.67
C LEU A 826 28.10 -15.36 -30.77
N ILE A 827 26.83 -15.67 -30.52
CA ILE A 827 25.96 -16.45 -31.41
C ILE A 827 24.82 -15.58 -31.94
N ALA A 828 24.00 -16.14 -32.84
CA ALA A 828 22.91 -15.42 -33.48
C ALA A 828 21.99 -14.75 -32.46
N PRO A 829 21.68 -13.45 -32.59
CA PRO A 829 20.81 -12.76 -31.66
C PRO A 829 19.36 -13.22 -31.84
N VAL A 830 18.56 -13.09 -30.78
CA VAL A 830 17.10 -13.18 -30.92
C VAL A 830 16.58 -11.82 -31.38
N TYR A 831 15.90 -11.79 -32.51
CA TYR A 831 15.35 -10.57 -33.07
C TYR A 831 13.85 -10.68 -33.34
N ASN A 832 13.09 -9.68 -32.87
CA ASN A 832 11.67 -9.56 -33.17
C ASN A 832 11.44 -8.51 -34.25
N CYS A 833 11.04 -8.98 -35.43
CA CYS A 833 10.84 -8.16 -36.62
C CYS A 833 9.72 -7.11 -36.51
N ALA A 834 8.74 -7.33 -35.63
CA ALA A 834 7.64 -6.40 -35.43
C ALA A 834 8.05 -5.27 -34.46
N SER A 835 8.68 -5.61 -33.34
CA SER A 835 9.03 -4.63 -32.30
C SER A 835 10.39 -3.96 -32.52
N GLY A 836 11.30 -4.60 -33.24
CA GLY A 836 12.69 -4.17 -33.36
C GLY A 836 13.58 -4.54 -32.17
N ALA A 837 13.06 -5.30 -31.20
CA ALA A 837 13.84 -5.78 -30.07
C ALA A 837 14.88 -6.81 -30.54
N ILE A 838 16.14 -6.59 -30.15
CA ILE A 838 17.27 -7.49 -30.40
C ILE A 838 17.88 -7.89 -29.05
N THR A 839 18.15 -9.18 -28.85
CA THR A 839 18.88 -9.67 -27.68
C THR A 839 20.16 -10.37 -28.12
N PHE A 840 21.31 -9.84 -27.69
CA PHE A 840 22.62 -10.44 -27.91
C PHE A 840 22.69 -11.77 -27.17
N GLN A 841 23.25 -12.79 -27.81
CA GLN A 841 23.37 -14.12 -27.24
C GLN A 841 24.82 -14.57 -27.24
N THR A 842 25.33 -15.02 -26.09
CA THR A 842 26.67 -15.60 -25.97
C THR A 842 26.62 -16.99 -25.38
N SER A 843 27.55 -17.84 -25.79
CA SER A 843 27.83 -19.13 -25.17
C SER A 843 29.27 -19.17 -24.62
N GLY A 844 29.49 -19.98 -23.58
CA GLY A 844 30.78 -20.06 -22.89
C GLY A 844 31.07 -18.82 -22.04
N GLY A 845 32.36 -18.49 -21.88
CA GLY A 845 32.86 -17.45 -20.99
C GLY A 845 33.38 -17.99 -19.65
N ASN A 846 34.02 -17.10 -18.89
CA ASN A 846 34.65 -17.42 -17.60
C ASN A 846 33.82 -17.01 -16.37
N GLY A 847 32.58 -16.57 -16.59
CA GLY A 847 31.66 -16.16 -15.52
C GLY A 847 31.78 -14.71 -15.04
N SER A 848 32.72 -13.91 -15.57
CA SER A 848 32.73 -12.46 -15.31
C SER A 848 31.69 -11.70 -16.15
N PRO A 849 31.30 -10.45 -15.81
CA PRO A 849 30.31 -9.71 -16.58
C PRO A 849 30.75 -9.53 -18.05
N ILE A 850 29.84 -9.82 -18.99
CA ILE A 850 30.06 -9.66 -20.43
C ILE A 850 29.48 -8.31 -20.86
N GLU A 851 30.25 -7.55 -21.63
CA GLU A 851 29.80 -6.31 -22.26
C GLU A 851 29.49 -6.55 -23.73
N TYR A 852 28.41 -5.95 -24.24
CA TYR A 852 27.90 -6.06 -25.60
C TYR A 852 27.93 -4.69 -26.29
N MET A 853 28.16 -4.68 -27.59
CA MET A 853 28.15 -3.46 -28.41
C MET A 853 27.80 -3.81 -29.85
N ALA A 854 27.07 -2.93 -30.53
CA ALA A 854 26.91 -3.02 -31.98
C ALA A 854 26.79 -1.61 -32.57
N PRO A 855 27.70 -1.20 -33.47
CA PRO A 855 27.64 0.11 -34.09
C PRO A 855 26.28 0.31 -34.78
N GLY A 856 25.62 1.43 -34.49
CA GLY A 856 24.28 1.74 -35.00
C GLY A 856 23.12 1.17 -34.18
N ILE A 857 23.36 0.34 -33.16
CA ILE A 857 22.32 -0.17 -32.23
C ILE A 857 22.60 0.28 -30.80
N THR A 858 23.81 0.06 -30.28
CA THR A 858 24.17 0.41 -28.90
C THR A 858 25.68 0.56 -28.70
N GLY A 859 26.11 1.37 -27.74
CA GLY A 859 27.49 1.40 -27.23
C GLY A 859 27.78 0.22 -26.30
N TRP A 860 28.99 0.14 -25.72
CA TRP A 860 29.31 -0.93 -24.76
C TRP A 860 28.38 -0.89 -23.54
N THR A 861 27.74 -2.02 -23.24
CA THR A 861 26.77 -2.16 -22.16
C THR A 861 26.72 -3.61 -21.65
N THR A 862 26.39 -3.83 -20.39
CA THR A 862 26.18 -5.18 -19.84
C THR A 862 24.74 -5.70 -20.05
N ASN A 863 23.85 -4.88 -20.59
CA ASN A 863 22.47 -5.28 -20.92
C ASN A 863 22.41 -5.88 -22.34
N PRO A 864 22.17 -7.20 -22.50
CA PRO A 864 22.11 -7.83 -23.81
C PRO A 864 20.83 -7.50 -24.60
N ALA A 865 19.79 -6.92 -23.99
CA ALA A 865 18.56 -6.56 -24.69
C ALA A 865 18.60 -5.10 -25.15
N GLN A 866 18.47 -4.89 -26.46
CA GLN A 866 18.54 -3.59 -27.13
C GLN A 866 17.43 -3.47 -28.18
N PHE A 867 17.36 -2.33 -28.87
CA PHE A 867 16.42 -2.10 -29.97
C PHE A 867 17.14 -1.59 -31.20
N VAL A 868 16.81 -2.15 -32.36
CA VAL A 868 17.18 -1.57 -33.64
C VAL A 868 16.20 -0.44 -33.95
N ASP A 869 16.73 0.75 -34.26
CA ASP A 869 15.94 1.93 -34.54
C ASP A 869 14.97 1.70 -35.72
N LYS A 870 13.94 2.54 -35.82
CA LYS A 870 12.90 2.37 -36.84
C LYS A 870 13.44 2.58 -38.26
N GLU A 871 14.39 3.49 -38.46
CA GLU A 871 14.93 3.85 -39.78
C GLU A 871 15.69 2.66 -40.37
N SER A 872 16.62 2.09 -39.59
CA SER A 872 17.36 0.85 -39.89
C SER A 872 16.44 -0.35 -40.17
N ARG A 873 15.27 -0.41 -39.52
CA ARG A 873 14.27 -1.48 -39.73
C ARG A 873 13.47 -1.34 -41.01
N THR A 874 13.29 -0.12 -41.51
CA THR A 874 12.44 0.16 -42.67
C THR A 874 13.22 0.47 -43.93
N ALA A 875 14.50 0.80 -43.81
CA ALA A 875 15.39 1.04 -44.94
C ALA A 875 15.58 -0.24 -45.77
N SER A 876 15.43 -0.11 -47.09
CA SER A 876 15.56 -1.23 -48.04
C SER A 876 17.02 -1.65 -48.25
N ASP A 877 17.95 -0.76 -47.91
CA ASP A 877 19.40 -0.86 -48.13
C ASP A 877 20.21 -1.06 -46.85
N THR A 878 19.58 -1.32 -45.70
CA THR A 878 20.28 -1.55 -44.43
C THR A 878 21.32 -2.67 -44.56
N PRO A 879 22.61 -2.39 -44.26
CA PRO A 879 23.65 -3.41 -44.28
C PRO A 879 23.55 -4.33 -43.05
N PRO A 880 24.15 -5.54 -43.07
CA PRO A 880 24.26 -6.38 -41.88
C PRO A 880 24.99 -5.65 -40.74
N PHE A 881 24.57 -5.91 -39.50
CA PHE A 881 25.19 -5.34 -38.30
C PHE A 881 26.28 -6.27 -37.78
N THR A 882 27.43 -5.69 -37.41
CA THR A 882 28.45 -6.44 -36.66
C THR A 882 28.20 -6.26 -35.17
N LEU A 883 27.91 -7.37 -34.49
CA LEU A 883 27.71 -7.45 -33.05
C LEU A 883 29.03 -7.81 -32.39
N TYR A 884 29.30 -7.24 -31.22
CA TYR A 884 30.46 -7.53 -30.40
C TYR A 884 30.04 -7.94 -28.98
N ALA A 885 30.78 -8.88 -28.41
CA ALA A 885 30.76 -9.15 -26.97
C ALA A 885 32.20 -9.27 -26.47
N ARG A 886 32.48 -8.72 -25.29
CA ARG A 886 33.79 -8.85 -24.66
C ARG A 886 33.69 -9.21 -23.20
N GLN A 887 34.66 -10.00 -22.76
CA GLN A 887 34.81 -10.42 -21.38
C GLN A 887 36.29 -10.47 -21.05
N ASN A 888 36.70 -9.73 -20.02
CA ASN A 888 38.08 -9.69 -19.52
C ASN A 888 39.16 -9.52 -20.62
N GLY A 889 38.92 -8.63 -21.58
CA GLY A 889 39.84 -8.32 -22.69
C GLY A 889 39.71 -9.19 -23.94
N VAL A 890 38.98 -10.32 -23.88
CA VAL A 890 38.68 -11.15 -25.06
C VAL A 890 37.41 -10.64 -25.72
N THR A 891 37.50 -10.22 -26.99
CA THR A 891 36.36 -9.73 -27.79
C THR A 891 36.03 -10.71 -28.91
N VAL A 892 34.77 -11.09 -29.02
CA VAL A 892 34.22 -11.92 -30.09
C VAL A 892 33.15 -11.14 -30.86
N GLN A 893 32.97 -11.49 -32.13
CA GLN A 893 32.04 -10.79 -33.01
C GLN A 893 31.13 -11.76 -33.79
N TYR A 894 29.96 -11.26 -34.18
CA TYR A 894 28.96 -11.98 -34.97
C TYR A 894 28.32 -11.02 -35.97
N VAL A 895 28.33 -11.34 -37.25
CA VAL A 895 27.68 -10.52 -38.29
C VAL A 895 26.24 -10.99 -38.46
N TRP A 896 25.29 -10.10 -38.24
CA TRP A 896 23.87 -10.38 -38.22
C TRP A 896 23.13 -9.58 -39.30
N ASP A 897 22.42 -10.28 -40.18
CA ASP A 897 21.59 -9.66 -41.21
C ASP A 897 20.12 -9.55 -40.75
N LEU A 898 19.70 -8.31 -40.50
CA LEU A 898 18.34 -7.96 -40.11
C LEU A 898 17.32 -8.37 -41.18
N LYS A 899 17.63 -8.19 -42.47
CA LYS A 899 16.71 -8.46 -43.58
C LYS A 899 16.47 -9.95 -43.73
N ALA A 900 17.53 -10.75 -43.60
CA ALA A 900 17.42 -12.21 -43.59
C ALA A 900 16.56 -12.70 -42.42
N SER A 901 16.79 -12.14 -41.22
CA SER A 901 16.08 -12.52 -39.99
C SER A 901 14.57 -12.24 -40.02
N CYS A 902 14.14 -11.32 -40.89
CA CYS A 902 12.73 -10.93 -41.04
C CYS A 902 12.09 -11.34 -42.36
N GLY A 903 12.76 -12.20 -43.14
CA GLY A 903 12.25 -12.65 -44.42
C GLY A 903 12.05 -11.51 -45.43
N ARG A 904 12.74 -10.37 -45.27
CA ARG A 904 12.64 -9.18 -46.13
C ARG A 904 13.67 -9.16 -47.27
N SER A 905 14.42 -10.24 -47.44
CA SER A 905 15.35 -10.36 -48.55
C SER A 905 14.56 -10.57 -49.86
N ARG A 906 14.81 -9.73 -50.87
CA ARG A 906 14.29 -9.98 -52.22
C ARG A 906 14.97 -11.24 -52.75
N MET A 907 14.18 -12.23 -53.13
CA MET A 907 14.66 -13.45 -53.78
C MET A 907 15.50 -13.11 -55.01
N ARG A 908 16.77 -13.50 -54.97
CA ARG A 908 17.49 -13.96 -56.16
C ARG A 908 17.47 -15.49 -56.08
N ALA A 909 17.23 -16.14 -57.22
CA ALA A 909 16.81 -17.53 -57.42
C ALA A 909 17.31 -18.59 -56.40
N GLU A 910 16.41 -19.54 -56.07
CA GLU A 910 16.71 -20.79 -55.36
C GLU A 910 17.89 -21.51 -56.00
N GLU A 911 18.88 -21.86 -55.18
CA GLU A 911 19.76 -23.00 -55.44
C GLU A 911 19.42 -24.03 -54.37
N TRP A 912 18.83 -25.15 -54.80
CA TRP A 912 18.46 -26.25 -53.91
C TRP A 912 19.74 -26.81 -53.31
N VAL A 913 19.99 -26.51 -52.03
CA VAL A 913 21.10 -27.14 -51.32
C VAL A 913 20.68 -28.58 -51.02
N THR A 914 21.12 -29.53 -51.85
CA THR A 914 20.95 -30.96 -51.55
C THR A 914 21.63 -31.26 -50.21
N PRO A 915 20.93 -31.88 -49.25
CA PRO A 915 21.54 -32.23 -47.97
C PRO A 915 22.63 -33.28 -48.18
N LEU A 916 23.76 -33.08 -47.51
CA LEU A 916 24.86 -34.04 -47.43
C LEU A 916 24.37 -35.26 -46.66
N ILE A 917 24.40 -36.43 -47.30
CA ILE A 917 23.97 -37.71 -46.75
C ILE A 917 25.15 -38.69 -46.80
N VAL A 918 25.52 -39.24 -45.64
CA VAL A 918 26.54 -40.28 -45.50
C VAL A 918 25.88 -41.58 -45.06
N THR A 919 25.97 -42.60 -45.91
CA THR A 919 25.42 -43.94 -45.66
C THR A 919 26.56 -44.94 -45.50
N VAL A 920 26.60 -45.65 -44.36
CA VAL A 920 27.57 -46.73 -44.13
C VAL A 920 27.05 -48.02 -44.75
N LEU A 921 27.76 -48.55 -45.75
CA LEU A 921 27.35 -49.71 -46.53
C LEU A 921 27.79 -51.04 -45.86
N GLY A 922 27.34 -51.22 -44.62
CA GLY A 922 27.64 -52.36 -43.75
C GLY A 922 28.12 -51.89 -42.38
N ASN A 923 27.32 -52.07 -41.33
CA ASN A 923 27.66 -51.75 -39.95
C ASN A 923 26.97 -52.78 -39.03
N PRO A 924 27.70 -53.64 -38.28
CA PRO A 924 29.13 -53.57 -37.99
C PRO A 924 30.04 -53.93 -39.17
N VAL A 925 31.20 -53.27 -39.24
CA VAL A 925 32.27 -53.52 -40.23
C VAL A 925 33.31 -54.48 -39.65
N GLU A 926 33.89 -55.32 -40.49
CA GLU A 926 34.99 -56.20 -40.08
C GLU A 926 36.32 -55.59 -40.51
N GLU A 927 36.68 -55.78 -41.78
CA GLU A 927 38.01 -55.40 -42.27
C GLU A 927 38.07 -54.07 -43.04
N GLN A 928 36.98 -53.77 -43.76
CA GLN A 928 36.86 -52.58 -44.59
C GLN A 928 35.53 -51.87 -44.31
N LEU A 929 35.61 -50.56 -44.13
CA LEU A 929 34.48 -49.66 -44.04
C LEU A 929 34.21 -49.08 -45.42
N ARG A 930 33.05 -49.36 -45.99
CA ARG A 930 32.57 -48.73 -47.23
C ARG A 930 31.47 -47.73 -46.91
N VAL A 931 31.58 -46.53 -47.44
CA VAL A 931 30.61 -45.44 -47.23
C VAL A 931 30.22 -44.81 -48.55
N LEU A 932 28.93 -44.56 -48.72
CA LEU A 932 28.36 -43.80 -49.82
C LEU A 932 28.05 -42.40 -49.32
N ILE A 933 28.57 -41.37 -50.00
CA ILE A 933 28.32 -39.96 -49.72
C ILE A 933 27.56 -39.36 -50.89
N GLN A 934 26.44 -38.70 -50.61
CA GLN A 934 25.57 -38.07 -51.58
C GLN A 934 25.29 -36.62 -51.16
N GLY A 935 24.99 -35.75 -52.11
CA GLY A 935 24.68 -34.33 -51.84
C GLY A 935 25.91 -33.42 -51.67
N ALA A 936 27.11 -33.89 -52.02
CA ALA A 936 28.35 -33.10 -52.05
C ALA A 936 28.80 -32.68 -53.46
N GLU A 937 27.93 -32.78 -54.48
CA GLU A 937 28.33 -32.63 -55.88
C GLU A 937 29.02 -31.29 -56.17
N ALA A 938 30.15 -31.36 -56.89
CA ALA A 938 31.00 -30.24 -57.26
C ALA A 938 31.57 -29.43 -56.07
N GLN A 939 31.35 -29.88 -54.84
CA GLN A 939 31.91 -29.27 -53.63
C GLN A 939 33.16 -30.02 -53.17
N LEU A 940 34.00 -29.31 -52.42
CA LEU A 940 35.12 -29.90 -51.72
C LEU A 940 34.60 -30.75 -50.57
N LEU A 941 34.95 -32.04 -50.56
CA LEU A 941 34.54 -33.00 -49.53
C LEU A 941 35.75 -33.51 -48.77
N GLN A 942 35.79 -33.27 -47.47
CA GLN A 942 36.76 -33.83 -46.55
C GLN A 942 36.13 -34.94 -45.71
N LEU A 943 36.75 -36.11 -45.72
CA LEU A 943 36.38 -37.26 -44.91
C LEU A 943 37.44 -37.48 -43.84
N VAL A 944 37.02 -37.62 -42.58
CA VAL A 944 37.92 -37.85 -41.44
C VAL A 944 37.39 -39.03 -40.64
N LEU A 945 38.15 -40.13 -40.60
CA LEU A 945 37.88 -41.30 -39.78
C LEU A 945 38.73 -41.23 -38.51
N SER A 946 38.10 -41.27 -37.36
CA SER A 946 38.75 -41.19 -36.04
C SER A 946 38.22 -42.24 -35.08
N ASN A 947 38.96 -42.49 -34.00
CA ASN A 947 38.48 -43.30 -32.88
C ASN A 947 37.57 -42.45 -31.94
N VAL A 948 36.93 -43.08 -30.96
CA VAL A 948 36.02 -42.39 -30.02
C VAL A 948 36.69 -41.32 -29.15
N THR A 949 38.02 -41.30 -29.06
CA THR A 949 38.77 -40.25 -28.37
C THR A 949 39.13 -39.06 -29.28
N GLY A 950 38.75 -39.12 -30.56
CA GLY A 950 38.96 -38.05 -31.54
C GLY A 950 40.31 -38.11 -32.27
N GLU A 951 41.12 -39.15 -32.03
CA GLU A 951 42.39 -39.34 -32.74
C GLU A 951 42.09 -39.78 -34.17
N VAL A 952 42.61 -39.02 -35.13
CA VAL A 952 42.38 -39.26 -36.57
C VAL A 952 43.18 -40.48 -37.01
N ILE A 953 42.46 -41.50 -37.48
CA ILE A 953 43.03 -42.71 -38.04
C ILE A 953 43.40 -42.46 -39.50
N GLU A 954 42.50 -41.85 -40.26
CA GLU A 954 42.73 -41.53 -41.67
C GLU A 954 41.89 -40.30 -42.06
N SER A 955 42.43 -39.44 -42.92
CA SER A 955 41.66 -38.35 -43.52
C SER A 955 41.90 -38.28 -45.03
N ARG A 956 40.86 -37.93 -45.79
CA ARG A 956 40.91 -37.78 -47.24
C ARG A 956 40.20 -36.51 -47.66
N ARG A 957 40.71 -35.89 -48.71
CA ARG A 957 40.13 -34.70 -49.32
C ARG A 957 39.86 -34.97 -50.78
N ILE A 958 38.65 -34.63 -51.21
CA ILE A 958 38.18 -34.73 -52.59
C ILE A 958 37.84 -33.32 -53.02
N GLU A 959 38.65 -32.75 -53.91
CA GLU A 959 38.57 -31.33 -54.27
C GLU A 959 37.25 -30.98 -54.98
N GLN A 960 36.68 -31.91 -55.75
CA GLN A 960 35.33 -31.83 -56.31
C GLN A 960 34.66 -33.20 -56.28
N ALA A 961 33.70 -33.40 -55.37
CA ALA A 961 32.97 -34.66 -55.25
C ALA A 961 31.94 -34.83 -56.38
N GLN A 962 31.73 -36.07 -56.82
CA GLN A 962 30.64 -36.40 -57.74
C GLN A 962 29.30 -36.45 -56.97
N SER A 963 28.18 -36.52 -57.69
CA SER A 963 26.83 -36.59 -57.11
C SER A 963 26.67 -37.74 -56.10
N GLU A 964 27.35 -38.85 -56.36
CA GLU A 964 27.49 -39.99 -55.46
C GLU A 964 28.95 -40.43 -55.39
N VAL A 965 29.51 -40.51 -54.18
CA VAL A 965 30.91 -40.91 -53.97
C VAL A 965 30.95 -42.09 -53.01
N ILE A 966 31.47 -43.23 -53.45
CA ILE A 966 31.75 -44.37 -52.57
C ILE A 966 33.23 -44.34 -52.16
N GLN A 967 33.49 -44.33 -50.86
CA GLN A 967 34.84 -44.39 -50.30
C GLN A 967 35.01 -45.63 -49.43
N THR A 968 36.19 -46.24 -49.51
CA THR A 968 36.56 -47.41 -48.72
C THR A 968 37.77 -47.09 -47.84
N PHE A 969 37.63 -47.38 -46.55
CA PHE A 969 38.67 -47.24 -45.53
C PHE A 969 39.04 -48.62 -45.00
N THR A 970 40.34 -48.90 -44.87
CA THR A 970 40.81 -50.15 -44.26
C THR A 970 40.87 -49.97 -42.76
N VAL A 971 40.12 -50.78 -42.01
CA VAL A 971 39.98 -50.62 -40.55
C VAL A 971 40.65 -51.75 -39.76
N ASN A 972 41.28 -52.73 -40.42
CA ASN A 972 41.91 -53.91 -39.79
C ASN A 972 42.88 -53.60 -38.64
N SER A 973 43.72 -52.55 -38.76
CA SER A 973 44.80 -52.26 -37.81
C SER A 973 44.42 -51.41 -36.60
N THR A 974 43.16 -50.99 -36.46
CA THR A 974 42.74 -50.13 -35.34
C THR A 974 42.20 -50.93 -34.14
N PRO A 975 42.69 -50.65 -32.91
CA PRO A 975 42.31 -51.38 -31.70
C PRO A 975 40.95 -50.97 -31.11
N SER A 976 40.26 -49.99 -31.73
CA SER A 976 38.99 -49.47 -31.22
C SER A 976 37.80 -50.13 -31.92
N ASN A 977 36.86 -50.68 -31.13
CA ASN A 977 35.64 -51.32 -31.63
C ASN A 977 34.58 -50.31 -32.10
N VAL A 978 34.82 -49.00 -31.90
CA VAL A 978 33.92 -47.93 -32.34
C VAL A 978 34.73 -46.82 -32.99
N LEU A 979 34.35 -46.48 -34.21
CA LEU A 979 34.96 -45.43 -35.02
C LEU A 979 33.93 -44.35 -35.35
N ILE A 980 34.40 -43.15 -35.66
CA ILE A 980 33.58 -42.03 -36.10
C ILE A 980 34.10 -41.57 -37.45
N LEU A 981 33.25 -41.60 -38.47
CA LEU A 981 33.55 -40.99 -39.77
C LEU A 981 32.82 -39.65 -39.87
N GLN A 982 33.54 -38.58 -40.16
CA GLN A 982 32.97 -37.27 -40.45
C GLN A 982 33.14 -36.96 -41.93
N ALA A 983 32.07 -36.53 -42.59
CA ALA A 983 32.08 -35.97 -43.92
C ALA A 983 31.77 -34.48 -43.83
N ILE A 984 32.63 -33.65 -44.40
CA ILE A 984 32.62 -32.21 -44.24
C ILE A 984 32.74 -31.57 -45.62
N THR A 985 31.79 -30.71 -45.94
CA THR A 985 31.85 -29.76 -47.06
C THR A 985 31.99 -28.35 -46.50
N GLU A 986 32.17 -27.34 -47.34
CA GLU A 986 32.26 -25.94 -46.89
C GLU A 986 31.03 -25.48 -46.10
N THR A 987 29.86 -26.06 -46.39
CA THR A 987 28.58 -25.60 -45.83
C THR A 987 27.90 -26.62 -44.93
N GLN A 988 28.27 -27.90 -45.00
CA GLN A 988 27.59 -28.98 -44.27
C GLN A 988 28.56 -30.02 -43.72
N GLN A 989 28.25 -30.58 -42.54
CA GLN A 989 29.00 -31.67 -41.92
C GLN A 989 28.06 -32.76 -41.40
N GLN A 990 28.41 -34.02 -41.64
CA GLN A 990 27.71 -35.18 -41.09
C GLN A 990 28.69 -36.15 -40.44
N SER A 991 28.34 -36.69 -39.27
CA SER A 991 29.15 -37.67 -38.55
C SER A 991 28.41 -38.99 -38.39
N MET A 992 29.10 -40.10 -38.66
CA MET A 992 28.56 -41.46 -38.59
C MET A 992 29.37 -42.29 -37.60
N ARG A 993 28.67 -42.92 -36.66
CA ARG A 993 29.27 -43.90 -35.75
C ARG A 993 29.31 -45.27 -36.43
N ILE A 994 30.49 -45.86 -36.48
CA ILE A 994 30.76 -47.17 -37.08
C ILE A 994 31.20 -48.12 -35.96
N ILE A 995 30.61 -49.32 -35.95
CA ILE A 995 30.97 -50.37 -35.00
C ILE A 995 31.85 -51.35 -35.74
N LYS A 996 33.07 -51.57 -35.27
CA LYS A 996 33.97 -52.60 -35.78
C LYS A 996 33.77 -53.86 -34.96
N LYS A 997 33.54 -54.98 -35.63
CA LYS A 997 33.17 -56.27 -35.01
C LYS A 997 34.37 -56.97 -34.39
#